data_AF-A0A226F3T5-F1
#
_entry.id   AF-A0A226F3T5-F1
#
_cell.length_a   1.000
_cell.length_b   1.000
_cell.length_c   1.000
_cell.angle_alpha   90.00
_cell.angle_beta   90.00
_cell.angle_gamma   90.00
#
_symmetry.space_group_name_H-M   'P 1'
#
loop_
_entity.id
_entity.type
_entity.pdbx_description
1 polymer ?
#
loop_
_entity_poly.entity_id
_entity_poly.type
_entity_poly.pdbx_seq_one_letter_code
_entity_poly.pdbx_strand_id
1 'polypeptide(L)'
;MASSYTSASPIREGSPSSPASSPETYFDAEQDIGDSVATHRPRHESDHDHSLSSNLSKIKFTVGDSEEDVSSCIQKSDRLSGGHHQHRHHKQPSHVKGASSFQPPPRDVKTCLEIYTSEKGAKALTDDEIKALVRAKHIPAYQLEKAVDDLERGVQIRRKLLADTLNSSTSLQNLPYQNYDYSAVMGACCENVIGYVPLPVGVAGPLKLDGNMYHVPMATTEGCLVASTNRGCRALLDSGVSSRVVSDGMSRGPVVRFPTGMQAGDAMQWLEVTENFESIKKAFDSTSRFARLEKIQCRIAGRFLFARFVAKTGDAMGMNMVSKGTEIALKRLQDVFPDMDVISLSGNFCTDKKSAAINWIEGRGKSVIAESIVPAKIVKDVLKTTVNALVEVHIAKNLVGSAMAGAIGGFNAHAANIVTAIFIATGQDPAQNVASSNCITLLEPYGENSEDLYISCSMPSIEVGTIGGGTILGPQSACLEMLGVKGTIEGQPGHQAALLARIICGTVVAGELSLLAALAAGHLVRSHLKHNRSTTSVLLNSALPVLSSPCKVTHKATLRPVGECIISGTEESEENKESNKRPPQHHPALPNPPSRPSVSVTLKASSSSKGGDGRRSPLSHTVTMDVLGFPTECKQS
;
A
#
# COMPACT_ATOMS: atom_id res chain seq x y z
N MET A 1 24.68 -7.04 -53.98
CA MET A 1 23.63 -6.93 -55.01
C MET A 1 22.36 -6.49 -54.28
N ALA A 2 21.94 -5.23 -54.23
CA ALA A 2 22.09 -4.06 -55.12
C ALA A 2 21.06 -4.01 -56.28
N SER A 3 19.88 -3.45 -55.97
CA SER A 3 18.98 -2.65 -56.85
C SER A 3 17.79 -2.22 -55.96
N SER A 4 17.44 -0.96 -55.65
CA SER A 4 17.60 0.40 -56.20
C SER A 4 16.37 0.93 -56.96
N TYR A 5 15.62 1.84 -56.31
CA TYR A 5 14.75 2.81 -56.98
C TYR A 5 14.88 4.20 -56.31
N THR A 6 15.66 5.05 -56.95
CA THR A 6 15.78 6.51 -56.81
C THR A 6 14.72 7.20 -57.69
N SER A 7 14.36 8.49 -57.59
CA SER A 7 14.53 9.59 -56.61
C SER A 7 13.90 10.86 -57.22
N ALA A 8 13.45 11.85 -56.42
CA ALA A 8 13.64 13.31 -56.63
C ALA A 8 12.61 14.18 -55.87
N SER A 9 13.05 15.36 -55.43
CA SER A 9 12.25 16.45 -54.84
C SER A 9 12.41 17.71 -55.75
N PRO A 10 12.41 19.02 -55.36
CA PRO A 10 12.34 19.70 -54.03
C PRO A 10 11.49 21.01 -54.00
N ILE A 11 11.68 21.85 -52.94
CA ILE A 11 11.37 23.30 -52.83
C ILE A 11 9.88 23.63 -52.45
N ARG A 12 9.52 24.53 -51.49
CA ARG A 12 10.26 25.57 -50.71
C ARG A 12 9.79 25.71 -49.24
N GLU A 13 10.50 26.55 -48.48
CA GLU A 13 10.29 26.94 -47.06
C GLU A 13 9.20 28.04 -46.87
N GLY A 14 8.77 28.28 -45.62
CA GLY A 14 8.06 29.52 -45.25
C GLY A 14 7.37 29.56 -43.87
N SER A 15 7.97 30.23 -42.88
CA SER A 15 7.35 30.73 -41.63
C SER A 15 8.32 31.68 -40.91
N PRO A 16 7.94 32.46 -39.87
CA PRO A 16 6.61 32.73 -39.31
C PRO A 16 6.28 34.25 -39.18
N SER A 17 5.03 34.62 -38.86
CA SER A 17 4.73 35.93 -38.22
C SER A 17 3.35 36.02 -37.53
N SER A 18 3.28 36.85 -36.49
CA SER A 18 2.10 37.42 -35.81
C SER A 18 2.55 38.80 -35.28
N PRO A 19 1.69 39.83 -35.11
CA PRO A 19 0.81 39.90 -33.92
C PRO A 19 -0.48 40.78 -34.08
N ALA A 20 -1.24 40.95 -32.97
CA ALA A 20 -2.25 42.00 -32.70
C ALA A 20 -3.56 41.97 -33.56
N SER A 21 -4.72 42.51 -33.14
CA SER A 21 -5.21 43.04 -31.84
C SER A 21 -6.76 42.98 -31.75
N SER A 22 -7.32 43.24 -30.57
CA SER A 22 -8.75 43.33 -30.22
C SER A 22 -9.28 44.79 -30.23
N PRO A 23 -10.48 45.15 -29.70
CA PRO A 23 -11.83 44.53 -29.74
C PRO A 23 -12.94 45.52 -30.21
N GLU A 24 -14.19 45.06 -30.42
CA GLU A 24 -15.41 45.90 -30.34
C GLU A 24 -16.60 45.15 -29.69
N THR A 25 -17.65 45.89 -29.30
CA THR A 25 -18.82 45.44 -28.52
C THR A 25 -20.13 46.11 -29.00
N TYR A 26 -21.26 45.71 -28.38
CA TYR A 26 -22.53 46.44 -28.15
C TYR A 26 -23.85 46.06 -28.89
N PHE A 27 -24.89 46.14 -28.05
CA PHE A 27 -26.32 46.43 -28.25
C PHE A 27 -27.37 45.34 -28.52
N ASP A 28 -28.48 45.55 -27.80
CA ASP A 28 -29.63 44.69 -27.54
C ASP A 28 -30.82 44.94 -28.49
N ALA A 29 -31.84 44.08 -28.43
CA ALA A 29 -33.26 44.50 -28.38
C ALA A 29 -34.19 43.32 -27.99
N GLU A 30 -35.31 43.64 -27.34
CA GLU A 30 -36.37 42.71 -26.89
C GLU A 30 -37.58 42.70 -27.87
N GLN A 31 -38.46 41.69 -27.79
CA GLN A 31 -39.89 41.89 -27.38
C GLN A 31 -40.74 40.59 -27.32
N ASP A 32 -41.87 40.70 -26.60
CA ASP A 32 -42.80 39.64 -26.15
C ASP A 32 -43.87 39.17 -27.16
N ILE A 33 -44.64 38.14 -26.77
CA ILE A 33 -46.14 38.11 -26.76
C ILE A 33 -46.67 36.96 -25.86
N GLY A 34 -47.79 37.15 -25.14
CA GLY A 34 -48.48 36.15 -24.28
C GLY A 34 -49.43 35.20 -25.04
N ASP A 35 -50.37 34.42 -24.45
CA ASP A 35 -50.88 34.23 -23.06
C ASP A 35 -51.70 32.87 -23.04
N SER A 36 -52.51 32.36 -22.08
CA SER A 36 -53.05 32.83 -20.80
C SER A 36 -53.47 31.70 -19.81
N VAL A 37 -53.37 32.01 -18.49
CA VAL A 37 -54.32 31.81 -17.35
C VAL A 37 -55.26 30.57 -17.24
N ALA A 38 -55.17 29.84 -16.10
CA ALA A 38 -56.25 29.45 -15.14
C ALA A 38 -55.80 28.26 -14.25
N THR A 39 -55.62 28.27 -12.91
CA THR A 39 -56.37 28.72 -11.70
C THR A 39 -57.59 27.89 -11.28
N HIS A 40 -57.44 27.00 -10.29
CA HIS A 40 -58.28 27.03 -9.07
C HIS A 40 -57.73 26.19 -7.88
N ARG A 41 -58.01 26.66 -6.65
CA ARG A 41 -58.09 25.88 -5.39
C ARG A 41 -59.55 25.92 -4.89
N PRO A 42 -59.89 25.09 -3.91
CA PRO A 42 -60.23 25.68 -2.59
C PRO A 42 -59.50 25.01 -1.40
N ARG A 43 -59.69 25.58 -0.20
CA ARG A 43 -59.31 25.05 1.12
C ARG A 43 -60.58 24.81 1.95
N HIS A 44 -60.50 23.98 2.99
CA HIS A 44 -60.93 24.39 4.34
C HIS A 44 -60.26 23.53 5.42
N GLU A 45 -60.21 24.06 6.65
CA GLU A 45 -59.57 23.48 7.83
C GLU A 45 -60.51 22.58 8.67
N SER A 46 -59.93 21.71 9.47
CA SER A 46 -60.27 21.56 10.90
C SER A 46 -59.15 20.83 11.63
N ASP A 47 -58.93 21.16 12.90
CA ASP A 47 -57.73 20.79 13.65
C ASP A 47 -57.82 19.46 14.38
N HIS A 48 -56.66 18.86 14.70
CA HIS A 48 -56.38 18.44 16.07
C HIS A 48 -54.87 18.25 16.30
N ASP A 49 -54.36 18.89 17.35
CA ASP A 49 -52.97 18.74 17.83
C ASP A 49 -52.71 17.36 18.45
N HIS A 50 -51.51 16.81 18.21
CA HIS A 50 -50.51 16.80 19.29
C HIS A 50 -49.07 16.54 18.79
N SER A 51 -48.13 17.22 19.45
CA SER A 51 -46.71 17.29 19.11
C SER A 51 -45.88 16.07 19.50
N LEU A 52 -44.88 15.75 18.67
CA LEU A 52 -43.52 15.43 19.13
C LEU A 52 -42.51 15.76 18.02
N SER A 53 -41.51 16.61 18.31
CA SER A 53 -40.64 17.19 17.29
C SER A 53 -39.18 17.33 17.75
N SER A 54 -38.28 17.38 16.75
CA SER A 54 -36.86 17.75 16.90
C SER A 54 -35.96 16.70 17.62
N ASN A 55 -34.65 16.60 17.39
CA ASN A 55 -33.75 17.38 16.53
C ASN A 55 -32.76 16.46 15.79
N LEU A 56 -32.47 16.75 14.52
CA LEU A 56 -31.29 16.27 13.80
C LEU A 56 -30.43 17.47 13.41
N SER A 57 -29.44 17.79 14.24
CA SER A 57 -28.57 18.96 14.05
C SER A 57 -27.56 18.74 12.93
N LYS A 58 -27.47 19.72 12.02
CA LYS A 58 -26.56 19.71 10.88
C LYS A 58 -25.11 19.84 11.35
N ILE A 59 -24.26 18.86 11.04
CA ILE A 59 -22.80 19.04 11.11
C ILE A 59 -22.40 20.00 9.99
N LYS A 60 -21.95 21.19 10.35
CA LYS A 60 -21.49 22.24 9.43
C LYS A 60 -19.98 22.36 9.55
N PHE A 61 -19.24 22.01 8.50
CA PHE A 61 -17.80 22.29 8.44
C PHE A 61 -17.59 23.80 8.30
N THR A 62 -16.75 24.36 9.16
CA THR A 62 -16.27 25.75 9.09
C THR A 62 -14.81 25.74 8.66
N VAL A 63 -14.52 26.38 7.52
CA VAL A 63 -13.17 26.85 7.21
C VAL A 63 -12.93 28.12 8.03
N GLY A 64 -11.71 28.29 8.54
CA GLY A 64 -11.28 29.52 9.20
C GLY A 64 -10.26 30.22 8.32
N ASP A 65 -10.61 31.40 7.83
CA ASP A 65 -9.68 32.30 7.15
C ASP A 65 -8.98 33.18 8.20
N SER A 66 -7.68 33.43 8.01
CA SER A 66 -6.92 34.42 8.78
C SER A 66 -5.71 34.90 7.98
N GLU A 67 -5.89 35.97 7.23
CA GLU A 67 -4.77 36.82 6.76
C GLU A 67 -4.36 37.74 7.90
N GLU A 68 -3.05 37.91 8.15
CA GLU A 68 -2.50 39.17 8.69
C GLU A 68 -0.98 39.30 8.44
N ASP A 69 -0.68 40.04 7.38
CA ASP A 69 0.48 40.90 7.09
C ASP A 69 1.97 40.47 7.21
N VAL A 70 2.78 41.11 6.35
CA VAL A 70 4.24 40.89 6.20
C VAL A 70 5.01 42.21 6.17
N SER A 71 5.76 42.50 7.25
CA SER A 71 6.82 43.53 7.28
C SER A 71 7.61 43.49 8.60
N SER A 72 8.89 43.86 8.68
CA SER A 72 9.85 44.29 7.64
C SER A 72 11.31 44.19 8.14
N CYS A 73 12.24 44.84 7.41
CA CYS A 73 13.64 45.16 7.75
C CYS A 73 14.74 44.16 7.35
N ILE A 74 15.85 44.77 6.87
CA ILE A 74 16.93 44.16 6.09
C ILE A 74 18.26 44.83 6.49
N GLN A 75 19.38 44.11 6.27
CA GLN A 75 20.78 44.58 6.20
C GLN A 75 21.63 44.77 7.47
N LYS A 76 22.90 44.34 7.29
CA LYS A 76 24.17 44.78 7.90
C LYS A 76 24.34 44.53 9.41
N SER A 77 25.18 43.60 9.89
CA SER A 77 26.61 43.30 9.64
C SER A 77 27.59 44.27 10.31
N ASP A 78 28.39 43.76 11.27
CA ASP A 78 29.85 43.81 11.12
C ASP A 78 30.57 42.74 11.97
N ARG A 79 31.90 42.66 11.84
CA ARG A 79 32.79 41.63 12.43
C ARG A 79 33.25 42.00 13.84
N LEU A 80 33.65 40.99 14.63
CA LEU A 80 34.89 41.07 15.44
C LEU A 80 35.40 39.66 15.82
N SER A 81 36.64 39.61 16.32
CA SER A 81 37.53 38.44 16.28
C SER A 81 37.67 37.65 17.59
N GLY A 82 37.81 36.32 17.46
CA GLY A 82 38.82 35.52 18.18
C GLY A 82 38.54 35.11 19.64
N GLY A 83 38.58 33.80 19.90
CA GLY A 83 38.59 33.23 21.25
C GLY A 83 38.97 31.74 21.23
N HIS A 84 39.76 31.27 22.20
CA HIS A 84 40.28 29.89 22.21
C HIS A 84 39.21 28.84 22.55
N HIS A 85 39.29 27.67 21.93
CA HIS A 85 38.71 26.45 22.48
C HIS A 85 39.46 26.02 23.75
N GLN A 86 38.73 25.91 24.86
CA GLN A 86 39.13 25.09 26.01
C GLN A 86 37.99 24.12 26.35
N HIS A 87 38.32 22.85 26.55
CA HIS A 87 37.34 21.86 26.99
C HIS A 87 36.86 22.17 28.41
N ARG A 88 35.54 22.36 28.58
CA ARG A 88 34.89 22.28 29.89
C ARG A 88 34.02 21.03 29.96
N HIS A 89 34.33 20.14 30.90
CA HIS A 89 33.43 19.05 31.27
C HIS A 89 32.13 19.63 31.85
N HIS A 90 30.99 19.33 31.23
CA HIS A 90 29.70 19.52 31.90
C HIS A 90 29.56 18.49 33.03
N LYS A 91 29.65 18.96 34.28
CA LYS A 91 29.09 18.22 35.41
C LYS A 91 27.57 18.14 35.23
N GLN A 92 27.01 16.94 35.36
CA GLN A 92 25.56 16.79 35.49
C GLN A 92 25.09 17.49 36.79
N PRO A 93 23.93 18.19 36.79
CA PRO A 93 23.31 18.63 38.03
C PRO A 93 22.81 17.41 38.82
N SER A 94 23.08 17.37 40.11
CA SER A 94 22.64 16.29 40.99
C SER A 94 21.12 16.24 41.12
N HIS A 95 20.51 15.07 40.93
CA HIS A 95 19.09 14.86 41.16
C HIS A 95 18.69 15.21 42.61
N VAL A 96 17.98 16.33 42.78
CA VAL A 96 17.16 16.55 43.98
C VAL A 96 16.00 15.57 43.92
N LYS A 97 15.87 14.72 44.94
CA LYS A 97 14.68 13.86 45.09
C LYS A 97 13.48 14.73 45.44
N GLY A 98 12.60 14.97 44.48
CA GLY A 98 11.30 15.59 44.75
C GLY A 98 10.49 14.73 45.73
N ALA A 99 9.75 15.38 46.63
CA ALA A 99 8.91 14.69 47.59
C ALA A 99 7.80 13.90 46.90
N SER A 100 7.55 12.67 47.34
CA SER A 100 6.39 11.89 46.91
C SER A 100 5.11 12.55 47.42
N SER A 101 4.30 13.11 46.51
CA SER A 101 2.97 13.60 46.86
C SER A 101 2.11 12.42 47.34
N PHE A 102 1.61 12.52 48.57
CA PHE A 102 0.74 11.51 49.17
C PHE A 102 -0.64 11.60 48.49
N GLN A 103 -0.83 10.84 47.41
CA GLN A 103 -2.14 10.67 46.78
C GLN A 103 -3.08 10.02 47.82
N PRO A 104 -4.27 10.59 48.07
CA PRO A 104 -5.26 9.92 48.91
C PRO A 104 -5.68 8.59 48.25
N PRO A 105 -6.12 7.59 49.04
CA PRO A 105 -6.63 6.35 48.48
C PRO A 105 -7.82 6.62 47.55
N PRO A 106 -8.00 5.84 46.47
CA PRO A 106 -9.08 6.07 45.51
C PRO A 106 -10.44 5.98 46.19
N ARG A 107 -11.32 6.93 45.85
CA ARG A 107 -12.72 6.96 46.33
C ARG A 107 -13.50 5.77 45.77
N ASP A 108 -14.61 5.45 46.41
CA ASP A 108 -15.48 4.38 45.94
C ASP A 108 -16.13 4.71 44.57
N VAL A 109 -16.60 3.68 43.87
CA VAL A 109 -17.15 3.81 42.51
C VAL A 109 -18.37 4.74 42.44
N LYS A 110 -19.20 4.80 43.49
CA LYS A 110 -20.39 5.68 43.52
C LYS A 110 -19.98 7.14 43.68
N THR A 111 -19.10 7.45 44.63
CA THR A 111 -18.54 8.81 44.78
C THR A 111 -17.79 9.24 43.52
N CYS A 112 -17.05 8.34 42.87
CA CYS A 112 -16.40 8.64 41.59
C CYS A 112 -17.40 8.92 40.47
N LEU A 113 -18.50 8.17 40.40
CA LEU A 113 -19.56 8.37 39.40
C LEU A 113 -20.27 9.71 39.61
N GLU A 114 -20.63 10.05 40.85
CA GLU A 114 -21.25 11.34 41.20
C GLU A 114 -20.37 12.52 40.78
N ILE A 115 -19.06 12.45 41.04
CA ILE A 115 -18.08 13.46 40.60
C ILE A 115 -17.97 13.49 39.07
N TYR A 116 -17.91 12.35 38.40
CA TYR A 116 -17.87 12.25 36.93
C TYR A 116 -19.11 12.88 36.26
N THR A 117 -20.29 12.74 36.88
CA THR A 117 -21.54 13.37 36.41
C THR A 117 -21.70 14.84 36.79
N SER A 118 -20.82 15.38 37.64
CA SER A 118 -20.82 16.80 38.03
C SER A 118 -20.03 17.67 37.04
N GLU A 119 -20.18 19.00 37.15
CA GLU A 119 -19.40 19.98 36.36
C GLU A 119 -17.87 19.80 36.46
N LYS A 120 -17.38 19.12 37.51
CA LYS A 120 -15.95 18.82 37.70
C LYS A 120 -15.44 17.71 36.77
N GLY A 121 -16.34 16.83 36.32
CA GLY A 121 -16.07 15.70 35.42
C GLY A 121 -14.89 14.82 35.84
N ALA A 122 -14.28 14.16 34.86
CA ALA A 122 -13.09 13.34 35.02
C ALA A 122 -11.80 14.12 35.38
N LYS A 123 -11.81 15.47 35.31
CA LYS A 123 -10.67 16.31 35.70
C LYS A 123 -10.45 16.34 37.21
N ALA A 124 -11.47 16.02 38.01
CA ALA A 124 -11.39 15.87 39.47
C ALA A 124 -11.23 14.42 39.96
N LEU A 125 -10.98 13.47 39.05
CA LEU A 125 -10.75 12.06 39.35
C LEU A 125 -9.31 11.65 39.02
N THR A 126 -8.74 10.77 39.84
CA THR A 126 -7.45 10.13 39.59
C THR A 126 -7.57 9.05 38.52
N ASP A 127 -6.45 8.61 37.95
CA ASP A 127 -6.47 7.60 36.89
C ASP A 127 -6.98 6.23 37.37
N ASP A 128 -6.70 5.84 38.61
CA ASP A 128 -7.21 4.57 39.17
C ASP A 128 -8.71 4.64 39.51
N GLU A 129 -9.26 5.81 39.77
CA GLU A 129 -10.71 6.04 39.88
C GLU A 129 -11.39 5.97 38.51
N ILE A 130 -10.79 6.54 37.45
CA ILE A 130 -11.27 6.35 36.06
C ILE A 130 -11.18 4.86 35.67
N LYS A 131 -10.09 4.16 36.02
CA LYS A 131 -9.97 2.70 35.82
C LYS A 131 -11.09 1.94 36.53
N ALA A 132 -11.48 2.35 37.74
CA ALA A 132 -12.60 1.76 38.46
C ALA A 132 -13.95 2.00 37.75
N LEU A 133 -14.21 3.22 37.26
CA LEU A 133 -15.41 3.53 36.46
C LEU A 133 -15.49 2.75 35.15
N VAL A 134 -14.35 2.54 34.46
CA VAL A 134 -14.30 1.68 33.26
C VAL A 134 -14.58 0.21 33.61
N ARG A 135 -13.99 -0.32 34.69
CA ARG A 135 -14.25 -1.69 35.19
C ARG A 135 -15.72 -1.90 35.57
N ALA A 136 -16.34 -0.90 36.19
CA ALA A 136 -17.76 -0.86 36.51
C ALA A 136 -18.69 -0.61 35.28
N LYS A 137 -18.11 -0.45 34.07
CA LYS A 137 -18.81 -0.19 32.79
C LYS A 137 -19.54 1.16 32.73
N HIS A 138 -19.23 2.11 33.61
CA HIS A 138 -19.76 3.48 33.56
C HIS A 138 -19.07 4.33 32.46
N ILE A 139 -17.83 4.00 32.10
CA ILE A 139 -17.09 4.65 31.00
C ILE A 139 -16.66 3.57 29.99
N PRO A 140 -17.05 3.64 28.71
CA PRO A 140 -16.56 2.72 27.67
C PRO A 140 -15.07 2.99 27.36
N ALA A 141 -14.24 1.94 27.35
CA ALA A 141 -12.78 2.07 27.18
C ALA A 141 -12.34 2.68 25.82
N TYR A 142 -13.20 2.65 24.79
CA TYR A 142 -12.96 3.28 23.49
C TYR A 142 -13.36 4.77 23.45
N GLN A 143 -13.97 5.30 24.52
CA GLN A 143 -14.33 6.71 24.67
C GLN A 143 -13.46 7.45 25.71
N LEU A 144 -12.39 6.82 26.21
CA LEU A 144 -11.58 7.35 27.32
C LEU A 144 -11.09 8.78 27.09
N GLU A 145 -10.57 9.06 25.89
CA GLU A 145 -10.09 10.38 25.45
C GLU A 145 -11.17 11.46 25.59
N LYS A 146 -12.41 11.14 25.17
CA LYS A 146 -13.56 12.04 25.29
C LYS A 146 -14.07 12.12 26.73
N ALA A 147 -13.97 11.05 27.51
CA ALA A 147 -14.40 10.99 28.89
C ALA A 147 -13.49 11.79 29.83
N VAL A 148 -12.18 11.87 29.54
CA VAL A 148 -11.22 12.63 30.36
C VAL A 148 -10.89 14.03 29.83
N ASP A 149 -11.34 14.36 28.62
CA ASP A 149 -11.09 15.63 27.92
C ASP A 149 -9.59 15.96 27.79
N ASP A 150 -8.82 14.90 27.52
CA ASP A 150 -7.37 14.88 27.33
C ASP A 150 -7.00 13.60 26.56
N LEU A 151 -6.42 13.75 25.37
CA LEU A 151 -6.13 12.62 24.48
C LEU A 151 -4.94 11.77 24.97
N GLU A 152 -3.86 12.40 25.45
CA GLU A 152 -2.69 11.67 25.97
C GLU A 152 -3.04 10.94 27.26
N ARG A 153 -3.81 11.57 28.16
CA ARG A 153 -4.32 10.92 29.38
C ARG A 153 -5.28 9.78 29.05
N GLY A 154 -6.13 9.91 28.04
CA GLY A 154 -7.00 8.82 27.57
C GLY A 154 -6.18 7.59 27.13
N VAL A 155 -5.13 7.82 26.33
CA VAL A 155 -4.16 6.79 25.92
C VAL A 155 -3.40 6.23 27.14
N GLN A 156 -2.97 7.07 28.08
CA GLN A 156 -2.29 6.66 29.31
C GLN A 156 -3.16 5.73 30.17
N ILE A 157 -4.43 6.08 30.37
CA ILE A 157 -5.38 5.27 31.15
C ILE A 157 -5.68 3.95 30.43
N ARG A 158 -5.81 3.94 29.09
CA ARG A 158 -5.94 2.69 28.32
C ARG A 158 -4.70 1.81 28.48
N ARG A 159 -3.50 2.37 28.44
CA ARG A 159 -2.24 1.64 28.72
C ARG A 159 -2.21 1.06 30.14
N LYS A 160 -2.65 1.82 31.15
CA LYS A 160 -2.76 1.32 32.55
C LYS A 160 -3.81 0.21 32.70
N LEU A 161 -4.96 0.30 32.02
CA LEU A 161 -5.95 -0.78 31.99
C LEU A 161 -5.42 -2.06 31.33
N LEU A 162 -4.69 -1.92 30.22
CA LEU A 162 -4.10 -3.04 29.49
C LEU A 162 -2.97 -3.70 30.30
N ALA A 163 -2.10 -2.91 30.93
CA ALA A 163 -1.00 -3.41 31.77
C ALA A 163 -1.49 -4.30 32.93
N ASP A 164 -2.66 -3.99 33.51
CA ASP A 164 -3.31 -4.80 34.55
C ASP A 164 -3.85 -6.16 34.03
N THR A 165 -3.77 -6.44 32.72
CA THR A 165 -4.20 -7.70 32.08
C THR A 165 -3.10 -8.45 31.33
N LEU A 166 -1.88 -7.91 31.29
CA LEU A 166 -0.73 -8.52 30.62
C LEU A 166 0.11 -9.37 31.59
N ASN A 167 0.74 -10.42 31.07
CA ASN A 167 1.65 -11.29 31.84
C ASN A 167 2.88 -10.55 32.41
N SER A 168 3.19 -9.34 31.93
CA SER A 168 4.16 -8.44 32.54
C SER A 168 3.66 -6.99 32.49
N SER A 169 3.70 -6.32 33.63
CA SER A 169 3.36 -4.90 33.75
C SER A 169 4.36 -3.98 33.03
N THR A 170 5.56 -4.46 32.69
CA THR A 170 6.56 -3.69 31.94
C THR A 170 6.43 -3.80 30.42
N SER A 171 5.55 -4.65 29.88
CA SER A 171 5.44 -4.90 28.43
C SER A 171 5.17 -3.66 27.58
N LEU A 172 4.57 -2.61 28.14
CA LEU A 172 4.30 -1.35 27.42
C LEU A 172 5.37 -0.26 27.64
N GLN A 173 6.40 -0.51 28.47
CA GLN A 173 7.39 0.50 28.89
C GLN A 173 8.13 1.14 27.71
N ASN A 174 8.51 0.35 26.71
CA ASN A 174 9.26 0.80 25.55
C ASN A 174 8.38 1.17 24.33
N LEU A 175 7.04 1.10 24.46
CA LEU A 175 6.11 1.60 23.46
C LEU A 175 5.79 3.07 23.80
N PRO A 176 6.32 4.07 23.07
CA PRO A 176 6.11 5.47 23.40
C PRO A 176 4.66 5.91 23.16
N TYR A 177 4.24 6.94 23.90
CA TYR A 177 2.87 7.47 23.84
C TYR A 177 2.75 8.96 24.21
N GLN A 178 3.86 9.62 24.54
CA GLN A 178 3.85 10.98 25.09
C GLN A 178 4.33 12.00 24.07
N ASN A 179 3.81 13.23 24.15
CA ASN A 179 4.15 14.34 23.25
C ASN A 179 3.85 14.02 21.76
N TYR A 180 2.74 13.31 21.51
CA TYR A 180 2.27 12.98 20.17
C TYR A 180 0.89 13.59 19.93
N ASP A 181 0.69 14.18 18.75
CA ASP A 181 -0.61 14.76 18.37
C ASP A 181 -1.63 13.66 18.02
N TYR A 182 -2.41 13.27 19.02
CA TYR A 182 -3.52 12.33 18.86
C TYR A 182 -4.75 12.97 18.19
N SER A 183 -4.84 14.29 18.04
CA SER A 183 -6.02 14.94 17.46
C SER A 183 -6.22 14.59 15.99
N ALA A 184 -5.11 14.47 15.24
CA ALA A 184 -5.12 14.02 13.85
C ALA A 184 -5.35 12.50 13.67
N VAL A 185 -5.30 11.70 14.76
CA VAL A 185 -5.49 10.24 14.72
C VAL A 185 -6.93 9.85 15.10
N MET A 186 -7.48 10.46 16.15
CA MET A 186 -8.73 10.02 16.77
C MET A 186 -9.93 10.20 15.81
N GLY A 187 -10.58 9.08 15.47
CA GLY A 187 -11.71 9.06 14.54
C GLY A 187 -11.33 9.24 13.06
N ALA A 188 -10.03 9.23 12.73
CA ALA A 188 -9.52 9.43 11.37
C ALA A 188 -8.53 8.36 10.90
N CYS A 189 -7.68 7.82 11.80
CA CYS A 189 -6.60 6.90 11.44
C CYS A 189 -6.44 5.66 12.34
N CYS A 190 -6.88 5.70 13.61
CA CYS A 190 -6.75 4.55 14.51
C CYS A 190 -7.69 4.63 15.73
N GLU A 191 -8.17 3.48 16.19
CA GLU A 191 -8.99 3.30 17.40
C GLU A 191 -8.23 2.54 18.50
N ASN A 192 -8.67 2.66 19.76
CA ASN A 192 -8.08 1.98 20.92
C ASN A 192 -6.56 2.22 21.09
N VAL A 193 -6.09 3.41 20.69
CA VAL A 193 -4.67 3.81 20.69
C VAL A 193 -4.01 3.58 22.06
N ILE A 194 -2.82 2.96 22.04
CA ILE A 194 -1.99 2.67 23.24
C ILE A 194 -0.58 3.27 23.15
N GLY A 195 -0.35 4.17 22.19
CA GLY A 195 0.97 4.68 21.83
C GLY A 195 1.19 4.66 20.32
N TYR A 196 2.44 4.77 19.89
CA TYR A 196 2.86 4.70 18.49
C TYR A 196 4.16 3.89 18.36
N VAL A 197 4.43 3.37 17.16
CA VAL A 197 5.65 2.60 16.87
C VAL A 197 6.62 3.48 16.06
N PRO A 198 7.79 3.85 16.59
CA PRO A 198 8.83 4.53 15.82
C PRO A 198 9.41 3.59 14.77
N LEU A 199 9.50 4.06 13.52
CA LEU A 199 10.20 3.37 12.43
C LEU A 199 11.33 4.27 11.91
N PRO A 200 12.56 3.76 11.69
CA PRO A 200 13.65 4.56 11.16
C PRO A 200 13.31 5.08 9.75
N VAL A 201 13.41 6.39 9.54
CA VAL A 201 13.27 7.02 8.23
C VAL A 201 14.66 7.35 7.70
N GLY A 202 15.06 6.69 6.62
CA GLY A 202 16.24 7.05 5.83
C GLY A 202 15.86 7.89 4.61
N VAL A 203 16.89 8.41 3.91
CA VAL A 203 16.72 9.13 2.65
C VAL A 203 17.59 8.48 1.56
N ALA A 204 17.04 8.34 0.36
CA ALA A 204 17.76 7.91 -0.83
C ALA A 204 17.68 9.00 -1.92
N GLY A 205 18.82 9.41 -2.49
CA GLY A 205 18.85 10.39 -3.57
C GLY A 205 20.14 11.22 -3.66
N PRO A 206 20.12 12.29 -4.48
CA PRO A 206 18.98 12.72 -5.28
C PRO A 206 18.64 11.71 -6.41
N LEU A 207 17.36 11.42 -6.57
CA LEU A 207 16.81 10.76 -7.76
C LEU A 207 16.52 11.84 -8.79
N LYS A 208 17.22 11.80 -9.94
CA LYS A 208 16.93 12.66 -11.09
C LYS A 208 15.80 12.04 -11.90
N LEU A 209 14.60 12.61 -11.81
CA LEU A 209 13.38 12.10 -12.44
C LEU A 209 12.71 13.23 -13.25
N ASP A 210 12.56 13.01 -14.56
CA ASP A 210 11.93 13.96 -15.49
C ASP A 210 12.47 15.39 -15.34
N GLY A 211 13.81 15.50 -15.31
CA GLY A 211 14.57 16.75 -15.13
C GLY A 211 14.65 17.28 -13.69
N ASN A 212 13.82 16.78 -12.77
CA ASN A 212 13.72 17.24 -11.39
C ASN A 212 14.50 16.33 -10.43
N MET A 213 14.80 16.83 -9.22
CA MET A 213 15.71 16.18 -8.26
C MET A 213 14.99 15.91 -6.94
N TYR A 214 14.80 14.64 -6.58
CA TYR A 214 14.04 14.22 -5.41
C TYR A 214 14.91 13.52 -4.36
N HIS A 215 14.76 13.92 -3.09
CA HIS A 215 15.30 13.20 -1.95
C HIS A 215 14.19 12.33 -1.36
N VAL A 216 14.28 11.01 -1.56
CA VAL A 216 13.15 10.10 -1.32
C VAL A 216 13.16 9.57 0.12
N PRO A 217 12.11 9.81 0.93
CA PRO A 217 12.00 9.26 2.27
C PRO A 217 11.66 7.76 2.23
N MET A 218 12.33 6.98 3.07
CA MET A 218 12.16 5.53 3.16
C MET A 218 12.10 5.09 4.62
N ALA A 219 10.90 4.76 5.12
CA ALA A 219 10.69 4.25 6.46
C ALA A 219 10.87 2.73 6.48
N THR A 220 11.92 2.21 7.12
CA THR A 220 12.23 0.78 7.11
C THR A 220 13.12 0.35 8.29
N THR A 221 12.97 -0.93 8.68
CA THR A 221 13.89 -1.64 9.58
C THR A 221 14.84 -2.59 8.84
N GLU A 222 14.73 -2.70 7.51
CA GLU A 222 15.61 -3.56 6.70
C GLU A 222 16.97 -2.88 6.44
N GLY A 223 18.02 -3.42 7.06
CA GLY A 223 19.39 -3.02 6.74
C GLY A 223 19.76 -3.31 5.28
N CYS A 224 20.64 -2.49 4.70
CA CYS A 224 20.91 -2.35 3.26
C CYS A 224 19.86 -1.63 2.39
N LEU A 225 18.55 -1.64 2.69
CA LEU A 225 17.52 -1.19 1.73
C LEU A 225 17.74 0.25 1.21
N VAL A 226 17.80 1.22 2.12
CA VAL A 226 17.99 2.65 1.77
C VAL A 226 19.34 2.87 1.08
N ALA A 227 20.41 2.22 1.56
CA ALA A 227 21.75 2.34 0.98
C ALA A 227 21.86 1.76 -0.44
N SER A 228 21.17 0.64 -0.71
CA SER A 228 21.07 0.05 -2.05
C SER A 228 20.28 0.96 -2.99
N THR A 229 19.13 1.46 -2.54
CA THR A 229 18.31 2.40 -3.31
C THR A 229 19.09 3.67 -3.66
N ASN A 230 19.83 4.22 -2.68
CA ASN A 230 20.69 5.39 -2.88
C ASN A 230 21.84 5.14 -3.88
N ARG A 231 22.42 3.92 -3.90
CA ARG A 231 23.39 3.49 -4.92
C ARG A 231 22.75 3.43 -6.31
N GLY A 232 21.49 2.99 -6.40
CA GLY A 232 20.68 3.06 -7.61
C GLY A 232 20.49 4.49 -8.11
N CYS A 233 20.04 5.40 -7.23
CA CYS A 233 19.91 6.83 -7.56
C CYS A 233 21.25 7.43 -8.04
N ARG A 234 22.38 7.03 -7.43
CA ARG A 234 23.72 7.47 -7.87
C ARG A 234 24.14 6.93 -9.24
N ALA A 235 23.69 5.74 -9.63
CA ALA A 235 23.92 5.21 -10.98
C ALA A 235 23.02 5.90 -12.02
N LEU A 236 21.81 6.31 -11.63
CA LEU A 236 20.85 7.00 -12.50
C LEU A 236 21.03 8.52 -12.53
N LEU A 237 21.99 9.08 -11.78
CA LEU A 237 22.11 10.52 -11.56
C LEU A 237 22.46 11.31 -12.83
N ASP A 238 23.36 10.78 -13.66
CA ASP A 238 23.81 11.50 -14.86
C ASP A 238 22.78 11.33 -15.99
N SER A 239 22.34 10.10 -16.27
CA SER A 239 21.28 9.77 -17.23
C SER A 239 19.93 10.42 -16.91
N GLY A 240 19.53 10.40 -15.64
CA GLY A 240 18.15 10.60 -15.21
C GLY A 240 17.24 9.40 -15.48
N VAL A 241 16.03 9.47 -14.94
CA VAL A 241 14.91 8.57 -15.23
C VAL A 241 13.81 9.39 -15.91
N SER A 242 13.25 8.86 -16.99
CA SER A 242 12.02 9.39 -17.62
C SER A 242 10.82 8.59 -17.13
N SER A 243 9.66 9.23 -16.89
CA SER A 243 8.46 8.52 -16.42
C SER A 243 7.14 9.10 -16.92
N ARG A 244 6.13 8.24 -17.02
CA ARG A 244 4.79 8.62 -17.48
C ARG A 244 3.70 7.83 -16.76
N VAL A 245 2.66 8.53 -16.31
CA VAL A 245 1.39 7.90 -15.93
C VAL A 245 0.62 7.59 -17.22
N VAL A 246 0.26 6.33 -17.43
CA VAL A 246 -0.46 5.84 -18.63
C VAL A 246 -1.94 5.55 -18.35
N SER A 247 -2.32 5.40 -17.08
CA SER A 247 -3.73 5.34 -16.65
C SER A 247 -3.89 5.86 -15.22
N ASP A 248 -5.07 6.38 -14.91
CA ASP A 248 -5.43 6.89 -13.59
C ASP A 248 -6.91 6.60 -13.32
N GLY A 249 -7.19 5.57 -12.52
CA GLY A 249 -8.54 5.22 -12.10
C GLY A 249 -8.55 4.26 -10.92
N MET A 250 -9.00 4.74 -9.76
CA MET A 250 -9.27 3.86 -8.61
C MET A 250 -10.58 3.09 -8.83
N SER A 251 -10.66 1.86 -8.33
CA SER A 251 -11.75 0.94 -8.64
C SER A 251 -12.50 0.40 -7.41
N ARG A 252 -13.79 0.13 -7.61
CA ARG A 252 -14.64 -0.66 -6.71
C ARG A 252 -15.44 -1.66 -7.53
N GLY A 253 -15.38 -2.93 -7.14
CA GLY A 253 -16.04 -4.05 -7.79
C GLY A 253 -17.06 -4.72 -6.86
N PRO A 254 -18.30 -4.19 -6.77
CA PRO A 254 -19.44 -4.88 -6.16
C PRO A 254 -19.75 -6.23 -6.81
N VAL A 255 -20.51 -7.02 -6.08
CA VAL A 255 -21.26 -8.16 -6.60
C VAL A 255 -22.74 -7.96 -6.31
N VAL A 256 -23.55 -8.08 -7.36
CA VAL A 256 -25.01 -8.02 -7.30
C VAL A 256 -25.61 -9.33 -7.82
N ARG A 257 -26.85 -9.62 -7.43
CA ARG A 257 -27.54 -10.88 -7.69
C ARG A 257 -28.89 -10.63 -8.35
N PHE A 258 -29.20 -11.39 -9.38
CA PHE A 258 -30.49 -11.38 -10.07
C PHE A 258 -31.25 -12.70 -9.81
N PRO A 259 -32.55 -12.80 -10.11
CA PRO A 259 -33.29 -14.06 -10.03
C PRO A 259 -32.72 -15.12 -10.99
N THR A 260 -32.38 -14.71 -12.22
CA THR A 260 -31.82 -15.58 -13.27
C THR A 260 -30.47 -15.09 -13.81
N GLY A 261 -29.74 -15.98 -14.48
CA GLY A 261 -28.52 -15.58 -15.23
C GLY A 261 -28.82 -14.75 -16.47
N MET A 262 -30.02 -14.86 -17.05
CA MET A 262 -30.44 -14.04 -18.19
C MET A 262 -30.56 -12.57 -17.78
N GLN A 263 -31.25 -12.28 -16.68
CA GLN A 263 -31.37 -10.92 -16.14
C GLN A 263 -30.02 -10.28 -15.76
N ALA A 264 -29.04 -11.09 -15.33
CA ALA A 264 -27.67 -10.62 -15.12
C ALA A 264 -26.97 -10.25 -16.45
N GLY A 265 -27.26 -10.98 -17.53
CA GLY A 265 -26.85 -10.67 -18.90
C GLY A 265 -27.56 -9.45 -19.48
N ASP A 266 -28.85 -9.28 -19.20
CA ASP A 266 -29.63 -8.12 -19.61
C ASP A 266 -29.09 -6.85 -18.95
N ALA A 267 -28.79 -6.90 -17.64
CA ALA A 267 -28.18 -5.80 -16.91
C ALA A 267 -26.74 -5.49 -17.35
N MET A 268 -25.96 -6.51 -17.75
CA MET A 268 -24.63 -6.29 -18.32
C MET A 268 -24.70 -5.56 -19.67
N GLN A 269 -25.55 -6.03 -20.60
CA GLN A 269 -25.76 -5.38 -21.90
C GLN A 269 -26.36 -3.97 -21.74
N TRP A 270 -27.28 -3.78 -20.78
CA TRP A 270 -27.86 -2.47 -20.48
C TRP A 270 -26.79 -1.46 -20.04
N LEU A 271 -25.79 -1.89 -19.26
CA LEU A 271 -24.64 -1.06 -18.84
C LEU A 271 -23.62 -0.78 -19.96
N GLU A 272 -23.65 -1.52 -21.07
CA GLU A 272 -22.77 -1.31 -22.24
C GLU A 272 -23.34 -0.28 -23.24
N VAL A 273 -24.62 0.11 -23.10
CA VAL A 273 -25.26 1.17 -23.88
C VAL A 273 -24.88 2.55 -23.32
N THR A 274 -24.41 3.46 -24.19
CA THR A 274 -23.85 4.78 -23.84
C THR A 274 -24.77 5.62 -22.94
N GLU A 275 -26.04 5.74 -23.29
CA GLU A 275 -27.03 6.58 -22.60
C GLU A 275 -27.33 6.06 -21.19
N ASN A 276 -27.29 4.73 -21.03
CA ASN A 276 -27.48 4.04 -19.76
C ASN A 276 -26.23 4.17 -18.87
N PHE A 277 -25.04 4.00 -19.45
CA PHE A 277 -23.78 4.29 -18.76
C PHE A 277 -23.74 5.75 -18.27
N GLU A 278 -24.12 6.72 -19.10
CA GLU A 278 -24.19 8.14 -18.70
C GLU A 278 -25.23 8.38 -17.59
N SER A 279 -26.36 7.65 -17.58
CA SER A 279 -27.32 7.68 -16.47
C SER A 279 -26.70 7.22 -15.14
N ILE A 280 -25.88 6.16 -15.17
CA ILE A 280 -25.17 5.60 -14.02
C ILE A 280 -23.99 6.51 -13.59
N LYS A 281 -23.24 7.03 -14.55
CA LYS A 281 -22.15 7.99 -14.36
C LYS A 281 -22.65 9.29 -13.71
N LYS A 282 -23.78 9.84 -14.16
CA LYS A 282 -24.42 11.00 -13.53
C LYS A 282 -24.76 10.74 -12.06
N ALA A 283 -25.26 9.54 -11.73
CA ALA A 283 -25.53 9.13 -10.35
C ALA A 283 -24.23 9.01 -9.52
N PHE A 284 -23.19 8.38 -10.07
CA PHE A 284 -21.87 8.22 -9.44
C PHE A 284 -21.17 9.57 -9.17
N ASP A 285 -21.03 10.39 -10.21
CA ASP A 285 -20.28 11.66 -10.20
C ASP A 285 -20.97 12.71 -9.30
N SER A 286 -22.30 12.62 -9.10
CA SER A 286 -23.03 13.47 -8.15
C SER A 286 -22.52 13.41 -6.71
N THR A 287 -21.82 12.33 -6.33
CA THR A 287 -21.42 12.07 -4.96
C THR A 287 -20.19 12.85 -4.50
N SER A 288 -19.40 13.41 -5.42
CA SER A 288 -18.14 14.12 -5.12
C SER A 288 -17.70 15.04 -6.26
N ARG A 289 -17.18 16.23 -5.91
CA ARG A 289 -16.60 17.17 -6.89
C ARG A 289 -15.41 16.60 -7.68
N PHE A 290 -14.75 15.56 -7.17
CA PHE A 290 -13.57 14.92 -7.77
C PHE A 290 -13.83 13.53 -8.36
N ALA A 291 -14.92 12.85 -7.99
CA ALA A 291 -15.21 11.51 -8.50
C ALA A 291 -15.69 11.60 -9.95
N ARG A 292 -14.95 11.02 -10.89
CA ARG A 292 -15.36 10.94 -12.29
C ARG A 292 -15.26 9.51 -12.79
N LEU A 293 -16.40 8.84 -12.92
CA LEU A 293 -16.49 7.51 -13.49
C LEU A 293 -16.03 7.53 -14.94
N GLU A 294 -15.14 6.60 -15.30
CA GLU A 294 -14.57 6.48 -16.64
C GLU A 294 -15.05 5.21 -17.36
N LYS A 295 -15.15 4.09 -16.64
CA LYS A 295 -15.67 2.82 -17.17
C LYS A 295 -16.31 1.97 -16.08
N ILE A 296 -17.21 1.08 -16.48
CA ILE A 296 -17.66 -0.08 -15.68
C ILE A 296 -17.25 -1.32 -16.46
N GLN A 297 -16.56 -2.27 -15.82
CA GLN A 297 -16.17 -3.53 -16.46
C GLN A 297 -16.96 -4.68 -15.84
N CYS A 298 -17.84 -5.29 -16.62
CA CYS A 298 -18.77 -6.32 -16.16
C CYS A 298 -18.25 -7.75 -16.41
N ARG A 299 -18.52 -8.66 -15.46
CA ARG A 299 -18.37 -10.12 -15.63
C ARG A 299 -19.50 -10.84 -14.89
N ILE A 300 -20.00 -11.94 -15.47
CA ILE A 300 -21.12 -12.72 -14.92
C ILE A 300 -20.62 -14.09 -14.43
N ALA A 301 -21.17 -14.57 -13.31
CA ALA A 301 -21.04 -15.94 -12.86
C ALA A 301 -22.41 -16.48 -12.43
N GLY A 302 -23.04 -17.30 -13.27
CA GLY A 302 -24.42 -17.75 -13.06
C GLY A 302 -25.40 -16.57 -13.02
N ARG A 303 -26.00 -16.30 -11.86
CA ARG A 303 -26.92 -15.16 -11.63
C ARG A 303 -26.29 -13.99 -10.85
N PHE A 304 -24.97 -13.99 -10.72
CA PHE A 304 -24.21 -12.88 -10.13
C PHE A 304 -23.56 -12.03 -11.22
N LEU A 305 -23.65 -10.71 -11.08
CA LEU A 305 -22.94 -9.72 -11.89
C LEU A 305 -21.89 -9.03 -11.02
N PHE A 306 -20.65 -9.04 -11.49
CA PHE A 306 -19.53 -8.30 -10.89
C PHE A 306 -19.25 -7.09 -11.78
N ALA A 307 -19.55 -5.89 -11.29
CA ALA A 307 -19.44 -4.65 -12.03
C ALA A 307 -18.29 -3.80 -11.45
N ARG A 308 -17.16 -3.72 -12.14
CA ARG A 308 -15.97 -2.98 -11.70
C ARG A 308 -16.05 -1.53 -12.15
N PHE A 309 -16.55 -0.66 -11.28
CA PHE A 309 -16.52 0.79 -11.46
C PHE A 309 -15.06 1.26 -11.36
N VAL A 310 -14.61 2.08 -12.32
CA VAL A 310 -13.27 2.70 -12.36
C VAL A 310 -13.43 4.20 -12.55
N ALA A 311 -12.84 4.98 -11.65
CA ALA A 311 -13.04 6.42 -11.59
C ALA A 311 -11.77 7.19 -11.16
N LYS A 312 -11.59 8.39 -11.70
CA LYS A 312 -10.65 9.37 -11.15
C LYS A 312 -11.13 9.91 -9.82
N THR A 313 -10.18 10.22 -8.94
CA THR A 313 -10.43 10.61 -7.53
C THR A 313 -9.67 11.88 -7.10
N GLY A 314 -9.03 12.57 -8.05
CA GLY A 314 -8.10 13.67 -7.78
C GLY A 314 -6.87 13.18 -7.03
N ASP A 315 -6.39 13.99 -6.08
CA ASP A 315 -5.19 13.67 -5.28
C ASP A 315 -5.46 12.72 -4.10
N ALA A 316 -6.71 12.31 -3.88
CA ALA A 316 -7.05 11.27 -2.93
C ALA A 316 -6.88 9.88 -3.56
N MET A 317 -6.24 8.96 -2.84
CA MET A 317 -6.15 7.54 -3.24
C MET A 317 -7.54 6.92 -3.47
N GLY A 318 -8.54 7.36 -2.69
CA GLY A 318 -9.90 7.45 -3.20
C GLY A 318 -10.87 6.30 -2.88
N MET A 319 -10.47 5.23 -2.16
CA MET A 319 -11.37 4.09 -1.87
C MET A 319 -12.75 4.51 -1.33
N ASN A 320 -12.81 5.42 -0.37
CA ASN A 320 -14.08 5.87 0.22
C ASN A 320 -14.93 6.66 -0.78
N MET A 321 -14.29 7.44 -1.65
CA MET A 321 -14.94 8.23 -2.69
C MET A 321 -15.57 7.34 -3.77
N VAL A 322 -14.82 6.37 -4.30
CA VAL A 322 -15.33 5.40 -5.28
C VAL A 322 -16.41 4.51 -4.66
N SER A 323 -16.27 4.11 -3.39
CA SER A 323 -17.30 3.31 -2.70
C SER A 323 -18.63 4.05 -2.57
N LYS A 324 -18.60 5.34 -2.19
CA LYS A 324 -19.80 6.20 -2.12
C LYS A 324 -20.44 6.39 -3.50
N GLY A 325 -19.63 6.65 -4.53
CA GLY A 325 -20.11 6.75 -5.92
C GLY A 325 -20.79 5.46 -6.37
N THR A 326 -20.16 4.30 -6.11
CA THR A 326 -20.72 2.98 -6.42
C THR A 326 -22.04 2.71 -5.69
N GLU A 327 -22.19 3.08 -4.42
CA GLU A 327 -23.43 2.88 -3.67
C GLU A 327 -24.63 3.61 -4.33
N ILE A 328 -24.43 4.85 -4.76
CA ILE A 328 -25.48 5.64 -5.43
C ILE A 328 -25.71 5.17 -6.87
N ALA A 329 -24.65 4.78 -7.58
CA ALA A 329 -24.74 4.16 -8.90
C ALA A 329 -25.53 2.85 -8.90
N LEU A 330 -25.37 2.01 -7.86
CA LEU A 330 -26.13 0.77 -7.72
C LEU A 330 -27.61 1.02 -7.40
N LYS A 331 -27.94 2.04 -6.59
CA LYS A 331 -29.35 2.44 -6.38
C LYS A 331 -30.00 2.86 -7.70
N ARG A 332 -29.30 3.67 -8.51
CA ARG A 332 -29.76 4.04 -9.86
C ARG A 332 -29.95 2.83 -10.78
N LEU A 333 -29.18 1.76 -10.60
CA LEU A 333 -29.36 0.49 -11.33
C LEU A 333 -30.53 -0.34 -10.79
N GLN A 334 -30.83 -0.29 -9.49
CA GLN A 334 -32.02 -0.92 -8.90
C GLN A 334 -33.33 -0.26 -9.38
N ASP A 335 -33.32 1.05 -9.68
CA ASP A 335 -34.47 1.73 -10.31
C ASP A 335 -34.84 1.13 -11.70
N VAL A 336 -33.89 0.47 -12.37
CA VAL A 336 -34.09 -0.19 -13.69
C VAL A 336 -34.35 -1.69 -13.51
N PHE A 337 -33.63 -2.31 -12.58
CA PHE A 337 -33.72 -3.72 -12.26
C PHE A 337 -34.16 -3.91 -10.79
N PRO A 338 -35.47 -3.80 -10.48
CA PRO A 338 -35.95 -3.86 -9.10
C PRO A 338 -35.70 -5.23 -8.43
N ASP A 339 -35.56 -6.30 -9.21
CA ASP A 339 -35.17 -7.63 -8.72
C ASP A 339 -33.66 -7.74 -8.39
N MET A 340 -32.87 -6.68 -8.58
CA MET A 340 -31.42 -6.71 -8.34
C MET A 340 -31.09 -6.51 -6.85
N ASP A 341 -30.44 -7.51 -6.28
CA ASP A 341 -30.02 -7.58 -4.89
C ASP A 341 -28.51 -7.28 -4.75
N VAL A 342 -28.16 -6.28 -3.92
CA VAL A 342 -26.77 -5.84 -3.72
C VAL A 342 -26.12 -6.63 -2.59
N ILE A 343 -25.57 -7.80 -2.95
CA ILE A 343 -24.90 -8.72 -2.02
C ILE A 343 -23.70 -8.09 -1.31
N SER A 344 -22.88 -7.30 -2.02
CA SER A 344 -21.79 -6.54 -1.41
C SER A 344 -21.28 -5.43 -2.33
N LEU A 345 -20.98 -4.26 -1.76
CA LEU A 345 -20.25 -3.18 -2.44
C LEU A 345 -18.84 -3.61 -2.88
N SER A 346 -18.26 -4.67 -2.30
CA SER A 346 -16.94 -5.20 -2.63
C SER A 346 -16.97 -6.73 -2.76
N GLY A 347 -17.43 -7.22 -3.91
CA GLY A 347 -17.39 -8.63 -4.33
C GLY A 347 -15.99 -9.12 -4.71
N ASN A 348 -14.93 -8.58 -4.09
CA ASN A 348 -13.52 -8.77 -4.41
C ASN A 348 -13.07 -8.45 -5.85
N PHE A 349 -13.95 -8.00 -6.75
CA PHE A 349 -13.65 -7.68 -8.14
C PHE A 349 -13.05 -6.25 -8.35
N CYS A 350 -12.49 -5.65 -7.30
CA CYS A 350 -11.85 -4.33 -7.37
C CYS A 350 -10.47 -4.39 -8.06
N THR A 351 -9.47 -5.15 -7.58
CA THR A 351 -9.41 -5.98 -6.36
C THR A 351 -8.57 -5.31 -5.28
N ASP A 352 -9.12 -5.13 -4.09
CA ASP A 352 -8.51 -4.33 -3.02
C ASP A 352 -7.70 -5.18 -2.04
N LYS A 353 -6.41 -4.86 -1.85
CA LYS A 353 -5.48 -5.49 -0.89
C LYS A 353 -5.30 -7.02 -1.02
N LYS A 354 -5.57 -7.59 -2.19
CA LYS A 354 -5.28 -9.00 -2.54
C LYS A 354 -4.61 -9.05 -3.91
N SER A 355 -3.70 -10.01 -4.12
CA SER A 355 -3.14 -10.27 -5.45
C SER A 355 -4.25 -10.76 -6.38
N ALA A 356 -4.34 -10.18 -7.56
CA ALA A 356 -5.37 -10.49 -8.56
C ALA A 356 -4.92 -10.06 -9.96
N ALA A 357 -5.05 -10.98 -10.93
CA ALA A 357 -4.68 -10.72 -12.32
C ALA A 357 -5.42 -9.51 -12.95
N ILE A 358 -6.60 -9.15 -12.46
CA ILE A 358 -7.34 -7.99 -12.97
C ILE A 358 -6.61 -6.66 -12.68
N ASN A 359 -5.93 -6.52 -11.54
CA ASN A 359 -5.13 -5.31 -11.26
C ASN A 359 -3.88 -5.25 -12.15
N TRP A 360 -3.33 -6.41 -12.51
CA TRP A 360 -2.17 -6.53 -13.39
C TRP A 360 -2.52 -6.17 -14.85
N ILE A 361 -3.65 -6.68 -15.35
CA ILE A 361 -4.07 -6.57 -16.75
C ILE A 361 -4.81 -5.25 -17.03
N GLU A 362 -5.74 -4.85 -16.16
CA GLU A 362 -6.66 -3.72 -16.39
C GLU A 362 -6.25 -2.44 -15.66
N GLY A 363 -5.13 -2.48 -14.92
CA GLY A 363 -4.66 -1.43 -14.01
C GLY A 363 -5.56 -1.22 -12.79
N ARG A 364 -5.07 -0.45 -11.80
CA ARG A 364 -5.86 0.06 -10.66
C ARG A 364 -5.14 1.19 -9.92
N GLY A 365 -5.78 2.34 -9.76
CA GLY A 365 -5.08 3.55 -9.29
C GLY A 365 -4.23 4.12 -10.43
N LYS A 366 -2.95 4.40 -10.18
CA LYS A 366 -2.01 4.94 -11.17
C LYS A 366 -1.26 3.80 -11.86
N SER A 367 -1.40 3.67 -13.18
CA SER A 367 -0.51 2.85 -14.01
C SER A 367 0.65 3.71 -14.48
N VAL A 368 1.89 3.30 -14.16
CA VAL A 368 3.10 4.11 -14.41
C VAL A 368 4.17 3.29 -15.13
N ILE A 369 4.85 3.92 -16.08
CA ILE A 369 6.11 3.44 -16.66
C ILE A 369 7.25 4.39 -16.27
N ALA A 370 8.43 3.84 -16.01
CA ALA A 370 9.65 4.61 -15.81
C ALA A 370 10.85 3.89 -16.46
N GLU A 371 11.76 4.64 -17.07
CA GLU A 371 12.89 4.09 -17.86
C GLU A 371 14.16 4.94 -17.76
N SER A 372 15.32 4.33 -18.06
CA SER A 372 16.61 5.00 -18.14
C SER A 372 17.58 4.23 -19.04
N ILE A 373 18.56 4.93 -19.61
CA ILE A 373 19.70 4.36 -20.32
C ILE A 373 20.95 4.62 -19.46
N VAL A 374 21.58 3.55 -18.96
CA VAL A 374 22.70 3.61 -18.01
C VAL A 374 24.00 3.26 -18.75
N PRO A 375 24.94 4.22 -18.89
CA PRO A 375 26.20 3.99 -19.58
C PRO A 375 27.00 2.80 -19.05
N ALA A 376 27.64 2.05 -19.95
CA ALA A 376 28.50 0.90 -19.68
C ALA A 376 29.52 1.17 -18.55
N LYS A 377 30.09 2.38 -18.58
CA LYS A 377 31.03 2.88 -17.57
C LYS A 377 30.39 2.97 -16.18
N ILE A 378 29.15 3.41 -16.05
CA ILE A 378 28.45 3.49 -14.76
C ILE A 378 28.09 2.08 -14.26
N VAL A 379 27.70 1.17 -15.16
CA VAL A 379 27.47 -0.24 -14.82
C VAL A 379 28.75 -0.88 -14.24
N LYS A 380 29.91 -0.60 -14.85
CA LYS A 380 31.22 -1.04 -14.36
C LYS A 380 31.65 -0.34 -13.06
N ASP A 381 31.59 0.99 -13.01
CA ASP A 381 32.23 1.80 -11.97
C ASP A 381 31.36 2.00 -10.72
N VAL A 382 30.02 2.03 -10.85
CA VAL A 382 29.07 2.19 -9.73
C VAL A 382 28.40 0.86 -9.38
N LEU A 383 27.89 0.15 -10.40
CA LEU A 383 27.16 -1.10 -10.21
C LEU A 383 28.08 -2.32 -10.05
N LYS A 384 29.36 -2.21 -10.40
CA LYS A 384 30.42 -3.23 -10.19
C LYS A 384 30.09 -4.56 -10.88
N THR A 385 29.53 -4.49 -12.09
CA THR A 385 29.11 -5.63 -12.90
C THR A 385 29.20 -5.28 -14.39
N THR A 386 28.62 -6.08 -15.29
CA THR A 386 28.52 -5.81 -16.74
C THR A 386 27.06 -5.82 -17.19
N VAL A 387 26.77 -5.23 -18.36
CA VAL A 387 25.41 -5.24 -18.94
C VAL A 387 24.94 -6.66 -19.20
N ASN A 388 25.78 -7.50 -19.82
CA ASN A 388 25.43 -8.91 -20.11
C ASN A 388 25.06 -9.69 -18.84
N ALA A 389 25.83 -9.56 -17.75
CA ALA A 389 25.54 -10.24 -16.49
C ALA A 389 24.27 -9.71 -15.80
N LEU A 390 23.95 -8.41 -15.95
CA LEU A 390 22.69 -7.83 -15.49
C LEU A 390 21.49 -8.35 -16.28
N VAL A 391 21.59 -8.40 -17.61
CA VAL A 391 20.54 -8.89 -18.51
C VAL A 391 20.32 -10.40 -18.30
N GLU A 392 21.38 -11.19 -18.17
CA GLU A 392 21.32 -12.62 -17.86
C GLU A 392 20.60 -12.89 -16.52
N VAL A 393 21.02 -12.22 -15.44
CA VAL A 393 20.35 -12.33 -14.13
C VAL A 393 18.91 -11.85 -14.19
N HIS A 394 18.62 -10.77 -14.92
CA HIS A 394 17.26 -10.27 -15.12
C HIS A 394 16.37 -11.33 -15.80
N ILE A 395 16.79 -11.88 -16.94
CA ILE A 395 16.04 -12.90 -17.68
C ILE A 395 15.85 -14.15 -16.83
N ALA A 396 16.92 -14.68 -16.24
CA ALA A 396 16.88 -15.91 -15.44
C ALA A 396 16.03 -15.76 -14.17
N LYS A 397 16.11 -14.63 -13.46
CA LYS A 397 15.37 -14.39 -12.22
C LYS A 397 13.98 -13.79 -12.45
N ASN A 398 13.91 -12.56 -12.97
CA ASN A 398 12.70 -11.74 -12.96
C ASN A 398 11.68 -12.20 -14.01
N LEU A 399 12.13 -12.85 -15.09
CA LEU A 399 11.24 -13.41 -16.12
C LEU A 399 11.05 -14.92 -15.92
N VAL A 400 12.10 -15.72 -16.15
CA VAL A 400 12.02 -17.19 -16.11
C VAL A 400 11.71 -17.69 -14.70
N GLY A 401 12.44 -17.25 -13.69
CA GLY A 401 12.20 -17.63 -12.28
C GLY A 401 10.79 -17.29 -11.81
N SER A 402 10.31 -16.07 -12.08
CA SER A 402 8.94 -15.65 -11.76
C SER A 402 7.86 -16.44 -12.53
N ALA A 403 8.11 -16.80 -13.80
CA ALA A 403 7.21 -17.66 -14.56
C ALA A 403 7.15 -19.09 -14.01
N MET A 404 8.31 -19.68 -13.66
CA MET A 404 8.38 -21.01 -13.02
C MET A 404 7.74 -21.03 -11.62
N ALA A 405 7.71 -19.90 -10.93
CA ALA A 405 7.00 -19.73 -9.65
C ALA A 405 5.49 -19.45 -9.82
N GLY A 406 4.96 -19.35 -11.04
CA GLY A 406 3.55 -19.03 -11.31
C GLY A 406 3.15 -17.60 -10.89
N ALA A 407 4.11 -16.67 -10.82
CA ALA A 407 3.86 -15.31 -10.34
C ALA A 407 3.02 -14.49 -11.32
N ILE A 408 2.05 -13.73 -10.79
CA ILE A 408 1.26 -12.74 -11.53
C ILE A 408 1.65 -11.35 -11.02
N GLY A 409 2.17 -10.50 -11.90
CA GLY A 409 2.66 -9.15 -11.57
C GLY A 409 3.98 -9.08 -10.78
N GLY A 410 4.57 -10.23 -10.43
CA GLY A 410 5.84 -10.34 -9.68
C GLY A 410 7.09 -10.48 -10.56
N PHE A 411 7.16 -9.76 -11.69
CA PHE A 411 8.26 -9.87 -12.65
C PHE A 411 9.40 -8.87 -12.36
N ASN A 412 9.79 -8.79 -11.08
CA ASN A 412 10.76 -7.82 -10.54
C ASN A 412 11.63 -8.45 -9.43
N ALA A 413 12.61 -7.70 -8.93
CA ALA A 413 13.55 -8.14 -7.90
C ALA A 413 13.05 -7.89 -6.47
N HIS A 414 12.64 -6.66 -6.17
CA HIS A 414 12.15 -6.22 -4.84
C HIS A 414 11.30 -4.94 -4.85
N ALA A 415 10.50 -4.68 -5.89
CA ALA A 415 9.67 -3.47 -5.97
C ALA A 415 8.82 -3.23 -4.71
N ALA A 416 8.35 -4.31 -4.07
CA ALA A 416 7.62 -4.28 -2.79
C ALA A 416 8.39 -3.62 -1.62
N ASN A 417 9.71 -3.76 -1.55
CA ASN A 417 10.52 -3.14 -0.48
C ASN A 417 10.54 -1.61 -0.65
N ILE A 418 10.72 -1.13 -1.88
CA ILE A 418 10.72 0.29 -2.22
C ILE A 418 9.34 0.91 -1.98
N VAL A 419 8.29 0.27 -2.51
CA VAL A 419 6.89 0.68 -2.35
C VAL A 419 6.54 0.78 -0.87
N THR A 420 6.77 -0.29 -0.08
CA THR A 420 6.46 -0.31 1.36
C THR A 420 7.18 0.79 2.13
N ALA A 421 8.48 1.01 1.87
CA ALA A 421 9.26 2.00 2.60
C ALA A 421 8.82 3.45 2.32
N ILE A 422 8.46 3.76 1.07
CA ILE A 422 7.88 5.07 0.71
C ILE A 422 6.47 5.20 1.27
N PHE A 423 5.63 4.15 1.16
CA PHE A 423 4.24 4.15 1.62
C PHE A 423 4.13 4.48 3.11
N ILE A 424 4.92 3.81 3.95
CA ILE A 424 4.94 4.05 5.41
C ILE A 424 5.42 5.46 5.73
N ALA A 425 6.48 5.95 5.04
CA ALA A 425 7.00 7.29 5.26
C ALA A 425 5.99 8.39 4.85
N THR A 426 5.27 8.18 3.75
CA THR A 426 4.38 9.19 3.14
C THR A 426 2.89 9.02 3.49
N GLY A 427 2.57 8.19 4.49
CA GLY A 427 1.20 8.06 5.03
C GLY A 427 0.19 7.35 4.12
N GLN A 428 0.68 6.53 3.19
CA GLN A 428 -0.15 5.65 2.36
C GLN A 428 -0.61 4.43 3.16
N ASP A 429 -1.47 3.59 2.58
CA ASP A 429 -1.97 2.36 3.21
C ASP A 429 -1.02 1.18 2.92
N PRO A 430 -0.24 0.67 3.88
CA PRO A 430 0.80 -0.32 3.58
C PRO A 430 0.24 -1.67 3.11
N ALA A 431 -1.04 -1.97 3.37
CA ALA A 431 -1.68 -3.19 2.86
C ALA A 431 -2.02 -3.11 1.36
N GLN A 432 -2.00 -1.91 0.75
CA GLN A 432 -2.10 -1.74 -0.70
C GLN A 432 -0.79 -2.06 -1.43
N ASN A 433 0.33 -2.27 -0.72
CA ASN A 433 1.57 -2.80 -1.29
C ASN A 433 1.31 -4.10 -2.09
N VAL A 434 0.37 -4.94 -1.66
CA VAL A 434 -0.01 -6.22 -2.30
C VAL A 434 -0.38 -6.09 -3.79
N ALA A 435 -0.85 -4.91 -4.24
CA ALA A 435 -1.05 -4.62 -5.67
C ALA A 435 -0.20 -3.43 -6.17
N SER A 436 0.22 -2.52 -5.28
CA SER A 436 1.12 -1.41 -5.64
C SER A 436 2.56 -1.87 -5.94
N SER A 437 2.95 -3.07 -5.50
CA SER A 437 4.22 -3.71 -5.88
C SER A 437 4.16 -4.54 -7.17
N ASN A 438 3.02 -4.55 -7.87
CA ASN A 438 2.94 -5.14 -9.21
C ASN A 438 3.92 -4.40 -10.12
N CYS A 439 4.93 -5.11 -10.63
CA CYS A 439 5.95 -4.54 -11.47
C CYS A 439 6.53 -5.61 -12.41
N ILE A 440 6.63 -5.29 -13.69
CA ILE A 440 7.60 -5.91 -14.59
C ILE A 440 8.77 -4.96 -14.78
N THR A 441 9.96 -5.45 -14.46
CA THR A 441 11.23 -4.82 -14.75
C THR A 441 11.79 -5.44 -16.02
N LEU A 442 12.32 -4.66 -16.95
CA LEU A 442 12.96 -5.13 -18.18
C LEU A 442 14.35 -4.52 -18.33
N LEU A 443 15.33 -5.33 -18.72
CA LEU A 443 16.72 -4.92 -18.99
C LEU A 443 17.15 -5.45 -20.35
N GLU A 444 17.72 -4.59 -21.19
CA GLU A 444 18.32 -4.98 -22.49
C GLU A 444 19.59 -4.17 -22.81
N PRO A 445 20.52 -4.72 -23.62
CA PRO A 445 21.65 -3.96 -24.15
C PRO A 445 21.18 -2.84 -25.07
N TYR A 446 21.84 -1.68 -25.02
CA TYR A 446 21.42 -0.47 -25.72
C TYR A 446 22.59 0.24 -26.44
N GLY A 447 22.24 1.06 -27.45
CA GLY A 447 23.18 1.81 -28.29
C GLY A 447 23.76 0.99 -29.43
N GLU A 448 24.45 1.65 -30.37
CA GLU A 448 24.96 1.05 -31.61
C GLU A 448 25.89 -0.15 -31.35
N ASN A 449 26.70 -0.10 -30.29
CA ASN A 449 27.61 -1.18 -29.87
C ASN A 449 26.96 -2.19 -28.90
N SER A 450 25.72 -1.98 -28.45
CA SER A 450 25.09 -2.76 -27.36
C SER A 450 25.88 -2.79 -26.04
N GLU A 451 26.63 -1.73 -25.74
CA GLU A 451 27.47 -1.62 -24.53
C GLU A 451 26.75 -1.02 -23.32
N ASP A 452 25.76 -0.16 -23.55
CA ASP A 452 24.97 0.50 -22.50
C ASP A 452 23.78 -0.37 -22.08
N LEU A 453 23.14 -0.04 -20.96
CA LEU A 453 21.97 -0.75 -20.45
C LEU A 453 20.70 0.11 -20.55
N TYR A 454 19.72 -0.31 -21.33
CA TYR A 454 18.34 0.15 -21.12
C TYR A 454 17.73 -0.61 -19.94
N ILE A 455 17.06 0.11 -19.05
CA ILE A 455 16.26 -0.44 -17.97
C ILE A 455 14.92 0.27 -17.89
N SER A 456 13.83 -0.49 -17.74
CA SER A 456 12.52 0.06 -17.42
C SER A 456 11.79 -0.74 -16.34
N CYS A 457 10.81 -0.09 -15.72
CA CYS A 457 9.86 -0.68 -14.79
C CYS A 457 8.44 -0.21 -15.16
N SER A 458 7.53 -1.16 -15.35
CA SER A 458 6.12 -0.90 -15.61
C SER A 458 5.28 -1.40 -14.43
N MET A 459 4.57 -0.48 -13.78
CA MET A 459 3.81 -0.70 -12.55
C MET A 459 2.33 -0.33 -12.79
N PRO A 460 1.46 -1.29 -13.16
CA PRO A 460 0.12 -0.98 -13.65
C PRO A 460 -0.88 -0.60 -12.55
N SER A 461 -0.56 -0.80 -11.27
CA SER A 461 -1.54 -0.64 -10.19
C SER A 461 -1.01 0.02 -8.90
N ILE A 462 -0.37 1.19 -9.00
CA ILE A 462 0.09 1.96 -7.84
C ILE A 462 -1.09 2.69 -7.18
N GLU A 463 -1.41 2.33 -5.93
CA GLU A 463 -2.52 2.91 -5.17
C GLU A 463 -2.00 3.99 -4.20
N VAL A 464 -2.02 5.26 -4.61
CA VAL A 464 -1.47 6.38 -3.81
C VAL A 464 -2.32 7.65 -3.85
N GLY A 465 -2.13 8.49 -2.83
CA GLY A 465 -2.74 9.81 -2.70
C GLY A 465 -1.92 10.71 -1.77
N THR A 466 -2.21 12.00 -1.81
CA THR A 466 -1.46 13.05 -1.07
C THR A 466 -2.36 13.84 -0.10
N ILE A 467 -3.65 13.47 -0.07
CA ILE A 467 -4.69 13.88 0.87
C ILE A 467 -5.50 12.68 1.39
N GLY A 468 -5.91 12.74 2.66
CA GLY A 468 -6.72 11.71 3.34
C GLY A 468 -5.92 10.49 3.84
N GLY A 469 -6.50 9.73 4.77
CA GLY A 469 -5.79 8.64 5.45
C GLY A 469 -4.58 9.15 6.24
N GLY A 470 -3.51 8.36 6.30
CA GLY A 470 -2.29 8.71 7.04
C GLY A 470 -1.55 9.96 6.54
N THR A 471 -1.88 10.48 5.35
CA THR A 471 -1.27 11.70 4.79
C THR A 471 -1.67 13.00 5.50
N ILE A 472 -2.52 12.93 6.54
CA ILE A 472 -2.89 14.08 7.38
C ILE A 472 -2.00 14.20 8.64
N LEU A 473 -1.25 13.14 8.97
CA LEU A 473 -0.40 13.11 10.16
C LEU A 473 0.87 13.93 9.91
N GLY A 474 1.32 14.69 10.90
CA GLY A 474 2.46 15.61 10.78
C GLY A 474 3.75 14.98 10.22
N PRO A 475 4.26 13.86 10.77
CA PRO A 475 5.50 13.23 10.29
C PRO A 475 5.40 12.74 8.84
N GLN A 476 4.24 12.20 8.45
CA GLN A 476 3.95 11.75 7.09
C GLN A 476 3.77 12.92 6.13
N SER A 477 3.25 14.04 6.61
CA SER A 477 3.11 15.29 5.85
C SER A 477 4.46 15.87 5.48
N ALA A 478 5.38 15.97 6.44
CA ALA A 478 6.77 16.41 6.19
C ALA A 478 7.50 15.54 5.14
N CYS A 479 7.21 14.23 5.09
CA CYS A 479 7.77 13.33 4.06
C CYS A 479 7.18 13.58 2.65
N LEU A 480 5.90 13.97 2.56
CA LEU A 480 5.27 14.40 1.29
C LEU A 480 5.74 15.80 0.87
N GLU A 481 6.01 16.68 1.82
CA GLU A 481 6.55 18.04 1.60
C GLU A 481 7.99 17.98 1.09
N MET A 482 8.84 17.09 1.62
CA MET A 482 10.20 16.86 1.12
C MET A 482 10.25 16.36 -0.34
N LEU A 483 9.15 15.76 -0.82
CA LEU A 483 8.96 15.37 -2.23
C LEU A 483 8.27 16.44 -3.08
N GLY A 484 7.79 17.54 -2.48
CA GLY A 484 6.99 18.58 -3.15
C GLY A 484 5.54 18.17 -3.48
N VAL A 485 5.09 16.99 -3.03
CA VAL A 485 3.82 16.38 -3.44
C VAL A 485 2.71 16.47 -2.38
N LYS A 486 2.84 17.29 -1.33
CA LYS A 486 1.75 17.43 -0.34
C LYS A 486 0.51 18.08 -0.96
N GLY A 487 -0.67 17.62 -0.55
CA GLY A 487 -1.93 18.32 -0.82
C GLY A 487 -2.44 18.16 -2.25
N THR A 488 -3.00 19.24 -2.79
CA THR A 488 -3.65 19.36 -4.11
C THR A 488 -3.13 20.62 -4.81
N ILE A 489 -3.00 20.61 -6.13
CA ILE A 489 -2.74 21.84 -6.91
C ILE A 489 -4.07 22.35 -7.48
N GLU A 490 -4.33 23.65 -7.36
CA GLU A 490 -5.53 24.29 -7.91
C GLU A 490 -5.55 24.19 -9.45
N GLY A 491 -6.73 23.94 -10.02
CA GLY A 491 -6.89 23.67 -11.45
C GLY A 491 -6.30 22.32 -11.94
N GLN A 492 -5.49 21.62 -11.14
CA GLN A 492 -4.79 20.38 -11.54
C GLN A 492 -5.05 19.20 -10.57
N PRO A 493 -6.32 18.78 -10.38
CA PRO A 493 -6.67 17.70 -9.47
C PRO A 493 -6.06 16.36 -9.91
N GLY A 494 -5.31 15.72 -9.01
CA GLY A 494 -4.62 14.45 -9.24
C GLY A 494 -3.14 14.60 -9.63
N HIS A 495 -2.64 15.82 -9.85
CA HIS A 495 -1.24 16.07 -10.21
C HIS A 495 -0.27 15.58 -9.13
N GLN A 496 -0.51 15.91 -7.87
CA GLN A 496 0.39 15.57 -6.76
C GLN A 496 0.45 14.06 -6.55
N ALA A 497 -0.71 13.40 -6.56
CA ALA A 497 -0.77 11.94 -6.47
C ALA A 497 -0.25 11.23 -7.73
N ALA A 498 -0.23 11.88 -8.90
CA ALA A 498 0.40 11.34 -10.12
C ALA A 498 1.92 11.49 -10.08
N LEU A 499 2.43 12.60 -9.55
CA LEU A 499 3.86 12.83 -9.34
C LEU A 499 4.43 11.88 -8.26
N LEU A 500 3.70 11.65 -7.16
CA LEU A 500 4.09 10.66 -6.15
C LEU A 500 4.22 9.25 -6.76
N ALA A 501 3.28 8.82 -7.61
CA ALA A 501 3.34 7.52 -8.28
C ALA A 501 4.55 7.42 -9.25
N ARG A 502 4.91 8.50 -9.92
CA ARG A 502 6.12 8.61 -10.76
C ARG A 502 7.41 8.53 -9.92
N ILE A 503 7.47 9.23 -8.79
CA ILE A 503 8.60 9.17 -7.84
C ILE A 503 8.78 7.74 -7.32
N ILE A 504 7.70 7.05 -6.96
CA ILE A 504 7.75 5.64 -6.54
C ILE A 504 8.29 4.75 -7.66
N CYS A 505 7.76 4.86 -8.89
CA CYS A 505 8.21 4.04 -10.02
C CYS A 505 9.68 4.29 -10.39
N GLY A 506 10.13 5.55 -10.39
CA GLY A 506 11.54 5.90 -10.61
C GLY A 506 12.47 5.43 -9.48
N THR A 507 11.98 5.42 -8.23
CA THR A 507 12.73 4.85 -7.10
C THR A 507 12.78 3.30 -7.19
N VAL A 508 11.75 2.66 -7.76
CA VAL A 508 11.77 1.22 -8.07
C VAL A 508 12.83 0.91 -9.13
N VAL A 509 12.95 1.69 -10.21
CA VAL A 509 14.06 1.55 -11.19
C VAL A 509 15.43 1.62 -10.49
N ALA A 510 15.63 2.58 -9.58
CA ALA A 510 16.85 2.70 -8.78
C ALA A 510 17.09 1.46 -7.88
N GLY A 511 16.05 1.00 -7.19
CA GLY A 511 16.10 -0.19 -6.34
C GLY A 511 16.45 -1.45 -7.11
N GLU A 512 15.75 -1.73 -8.22
CA GLU A 512 15.95 -2.88 -9.10
C GLU A 512 17.38 -2.92 -9.64
N LEU A 513 17.84 -1.81 -10.22
CA LEU A 513 19.18 -1.68 -10.81
C LEU A 513 20.29 -2.02 -9.82
N SER A 514 20.19 -1.53 -8.57
CA SER A 514 21.19 -1.80 -7.54
C SER A 514 21.14 -3.23 -7.00
N LEU A 515 19.94 -3.83 -6.85
CA LEU A 515 19.80 -5.20 -6.37
C LEU A 515 20.20 -6.23 -7.42
N LEU A 516 19.77 -6.08 -8.67
CA LEU A 516 20.18 -6.94 -9.79
C LEU A 516 21.71 -6.89 -9.97
N ALA A 517 22.33 -5.73 -9.81
CA ALA A 517 23.79 -5.61 -9.83
C ALA A 517 24.47 -6.30 -8.64
N ALA A 518 23.89 -6.24 -7.44
CA ALA A 518 24.39 -6.93 -6.27
C ALA A 518 24.24 -8.46 -6.38
N LEU A 519 23.26 -8.95 -7.12
CA LEU A 519 23.09 -10.37 -7.48
C LEU A 519 24.12 -10.79 -8.54
N ALA A 520 24.20 -10.08 -9.67
CA ALA A 520 25.12 -10.37 -10.78
C ALA A 520 26.61 -10.32 -10.37
N ALA A 521 26.96 -9.54 -9.35
CA ALA A 521 28.31 -9.48 -8.79
C ALA A 521 28.54 -10.40 -7.56
N GLY A 522 27.56 -11.23 -7.16
CA GLY A 522 27.66 -12.11 -5.98
C GLY A 522 27.76 -11.37 -4.63
N HIS A 523 27.48 -10.07 -4.60
CA HIS A 523 27.72 -9.17 -3.46
C HIS A 523 26.60 -9.13 -2.42
N LEU A 524 25.44 -9.77 -2.66
CA LEU A 524 24.26 -9.68 -1.80
C LEU A 524 24.55 -10.11 -0.35
N VAL A 525 25.02 -11.34 -0.15
CA VAL A 525 25.25 -11.91 1.20
C VAL A 525 26.25 -11.08 1.99
N ARG A 526 27.35 -10.63 1.36
CA ARG A 526 28.39 -9.79 1.98
C ARG A 526 27.85 -8.42 2.40
N SER A 527 26.89 -7.88 1.66
CA SER A 527 26.21 -6.62 1.97
C SER A 527 25.28 -6.76 3.18
N HIS A 528 24.38 -7.74 3.16
CA HIS A 528 23.45 -7.99 4.27
C HIS A 528 24.19 -8.35 5.58
N LEU A 529 25.25 -9.17 5.52
CA LEU A 529 26.06 -9.48 6.71
C LEU A 529 26.78 -8.26 7.31
N LYS A 530 27.03 -7.19 6.54
CA LYS A 530 27.70 -5.97 7.02
C LYS A 530 26.73 -4.93 7.60
N HIS A 531 25.50 -4.86 7.09
CA HIS A 531 24.57 -3.75 7.40
C HIS A 531 23.19 -4.17 7.92
N ASN A 532 22.77 -5.42 7.72
CA ASN A 532 21.50 -5.96 8.20
C ASN A 532 21.71 -6.84 9.45
N ARG A 533 22.83 -7.56 9.52
CA ARG A 533 23.26 -8.29 10.74
C ARG A 533 24.21 -7.43 11.58
N SER A 534 23.69 -6.78 12.62
CA SER A 534 24.48 -5.87 13.46
C SER A 534 25.40 -6.60 14.44
N THR A 535 26.62 -6.08 14.65
CA THR A 535 27.47 -6.44 15.79
C THR A 535 26.79 -6.11 17.13
N THR A 536 25.85 -5.16 17.15
CA THR A 536 24.97 -4.86 18.29
C THR A 536 24.18 -6.08 18.76
N SER A 537 23.73 -6.96 17.85
CA SER A 537 23.03 -8.20 18.21
C SER A 537 23.94 -9.20 18.94
N VAL A 538 25.24 -9.21 18.60
CA VAL A 538 26.25 -10.01 19.31
C VAL A 538 26.55 -9.41 20.70
N LEU A 539 26.68 -8.08 20.78
CA LEU A 539 26.96 -7.38 22.03
C LEU A 539 25.81 -7.47 23.04
N LEU A 540 24.55 -7.39 22.60
CA LEU A 540 23.38 -7.56 23.47
C LEU A 540 23.34 -8.94 24.15
N ASN A 541 23.69 -10.01 23.44
CA ASN A 541 23.77 -11.35 24.02
C ASN A 541 24.96 -11.54 24.98
N SER A 542 26.00 -10.71 24.89
CA SER A 542 27.14 -10.73 25.82
C SER A 542 26.93 -9.93 27.12
N ALA A 543 25.80 -9.22 27.24
CA ALA A 543 25.52 -8.30 28.35
C ALA A 543 24.59 -8.87 29.45
N LEU A 544 24.41 -10.19 29.51
CA LEU A 544 23.70 -10.84 30.62
C LEU A 544 24.64 -11.01 31.83
N PRO A 545 24.33 -10.42 33.01
CA PRO A 545 25.15 -10.61 34.20
C PRO A 545 24.98 -12.04 34.75
N VAL A 546 26.09 -12.75 34.90
CA VAL A 546 26.11 -14.08 35.52
C VAL A 546 25.80 -13.94 37.02
N LEU A 547 24.59 -14.34 37.42
CA LEU A 547 24.15 -14.39 38.83
C LEU A 547 24.83 -15.56 39.57
N SER A 548 26.07 -15.34 39.99
CA SER A 548 26.88 -16.29 40.75
C SER A 548 26.51 -16.31 42.24
N SER A 549 25.43 -17.00 42.61
CA SER A 549 25.11 -17.33 44.00
C SER A 549 25.72 -18.68 44.41
N PRO A 550 26.64 -18.75 45.41
CA PRO A 550 27.34 -19.99 45.75
C PRO A 550 26.50 -20.92 46.64
N CYS A 551 25.62 -21.71 46.03
CA CYS A 551 24.91 -22.77 46.74
C CYS A 551 25.85 -23.97 47.00
N LYS A 552 26.22 -24.20 48.27
CA LYS A 552 26.98 -25.39 48.68
C LYS A 552 26.05 -26.60 48.81
N VAL A 553 26.05 -27.48 47.81
CA VAL A 553 25.54 -28.86 47.95
C VAL A 553 26.62 -29.83 47.48
N THR A 554 27.02 -30.73 48.37
CA THR A 554 27.96 -31.81 48.07
C THR A 554 27.22 -33.00 47.47
N HIS A 555 27.76 -33.63 46.42
CA HIS A 555 28.01 -35.09 46.36
C HIS A 555 28.92 -35.45 45.17
N LYS A 556 29.50 -36.65 45.18
CA LYS A 556 30.54 -37.10 44.23
C LYS A 556 29.95 -37.72 42.96
N ALA A 557 30.57 -37.44 41.81
CA ALA A 557 30.48 -38.24 40.59
C ALA A 557 31.84 -38.24 39.87
N THR A 558 32.10 -39.22 39.00
CA THR A 558 33.46 -39.60 38.58
C THR A 558 33.82 -39.14 37.15
N LEU A 559 35.11 -38.86 36.92
CA LEU A 559 35.71 -38.46 35.64
C LEU A 559 35.58 -39.53 34.53
N ARG A 560 35.30 -39.10 33.29
CA ARG A 560 36.29 -38.99 32.18
C ARG A 560 35.66 -38.39 30.89
N PRO A 561 36.47 -37.84 29.96
CA PRO A 561 35.98 -37.06 28.81
C PRO A 561 35.89 -37.87 27.50
N VAL A 562 35.21 -37.29 26.51
CA VAL A 562 35.37 -37.61 25.07
C VAL A 562 35.72 -36.30 24.36
N GLY A 563 36.69 -36.35 23.44
CA GLY A 563 37.23 -35.18 22.75
C GLY A 563 36.54 -34.83 21.43
N GLU A 564 36.95 -33.71 20.85
CA GLU A 564 36.52 -33.23 19.54
C GLU A 564 37.01 -34.14 18.40
N CYS A 565 36.32 -34.12 17.26
CA CYS A 565 36.84 -34.70 16.02
C CYS A 565 36.53 -33.77 14.83
N ILE A 566 37.50 -33.63 13.93
CA ILE A 566 37.51 -32.68 12.82
C ILE A 566 37.00 -33.38 11.57
N ILE A 567 36.18 -32.69 10.77
CA ILE A 567 35.75 -33.17 9.45
C ILE A 567 36.60 -32.50 8.37
N SER A 568 37.34 -33.31 7.62
CA SER A 568 37.95 -32.98 6.33
C SER A 568 37.73 -34.16 5.39
N GLY A 569 37.10 -33.92 4.23
CA GLY A 569 36.66 -34.99 3.33
C GLY A 569 37.05 -34.76 1.88
N THR A 570 37.95 -35.62 1.40
CA THR A 570 38.35 -35.94 0.02
C THR A 570 38.79 -37.41 0.05
N GLU A 571 38.67 -38.25 -0.98
CA GLU A 571 38.18 -38.07 -2.35
C GLU A 571 37.61 -39.42 -2.89
N GLU A 572 37.45 -39.55 -4.21
CA GLU A 572 36.73 -40.62 -4.92
C GLU A 572 37.35 -42.03 -4.87
N SER A 573 36.54 -43.08 -5.10
CA SER A 573 36.94 -44.33 -5.81
C SER A 573 35.71 -45.21 -6.16
N GLU A 574 35.87 -46.13 -7.12
CA GLU A 574 34.77 -46.86 -7.80
C GLU A 574 34.64 -48.37 -7.42
N GLU A 575 33.63 -49.01 -8.05
CA GLU A 575 33.53 -50.43 -8.43
C GLU A 575 32.90 -51.53 -7.51
N ASN A 576 31.96 -52.25 -8.15
CA ASN A 576 31.67 -53.71 -8.12
C ASN A 576 31.15 -54.47 -6.87
N LYS A 577 29.84 -54.80 -6.95
CA LYS A 577 29.23 -56.16 -6.98
C LYS A 577 28.99 -57.04 -5.70
N GLU A 578 27.81 -57.69 -5.78
CA GLU A 578 27.44 -59.06 -5.36
C GLU A 578 27.19 -59.48 -3.89
N SER A 579 25.88 -59.53 -3.58
CA SER A 579 25.16 -60.74 -3.12
C SER A 579 25.15 -61.18 -1.63
N ASN A 580 23.94 -61.15 -1.01
CA ASN A 580 23.24 -62.19 -0.21
C ASN A 580 22.10 -61.51 0.59
N LYS A 581 20.80 -61.88 0.50
CA LYS A 581 20.05 -63.12 0.83
C LYS A 581 19.55 -63.24 2.30
N ARG A 582 18.29 -62.78 2.50
CA ARG A 582 17.27 -63.27 3.48
C ARG A 582 17.55 -63.01 4.99
N PRO A 583 16.56 -63.18 5.90
CA PRO A 583 15.13 -63.54 5.73
C PRO A 583 14.11 -62.48 6.25
N PRO A 584 12.79 -62.64 5.96
CA PRO A 584 11.73 -61.75 6.46
C PRO A 584 11.14 -62.20 7.81
N GLN A 585 10.33 -61.33 8.44
CA GLN A 585 9.42 -61.66 9.55
C GLN A 585 7.96 -61.27 9.20
N HIS A 586 7.00 -62.01 9.73
CA HIS A 586 5.55 -61.82 9.50
C HIS A 586 4.89 -60.99 10.60
N HIS A 587 3.79 -60.28 10.27
CA HIS A 587 2.45 -60.29 10.91
C HIS A 587 1.60 -59.11 10.33
N PRO A 588 0.26 -59.02 10.55
CA PRO A 588 -0.70 -59.58 9.61
C PRO A 588 -1.55 -58.52 8.87
N ALA A 589 -2.32 -58.94 7.87
CA ALA A 589 -3.15 -58.06 7.06
C ALA A 589 -4.50 -57.68 7.73
N LEU A 590 -5.03 -56.51 7.35
CA LEU A 590 -6.42 -56.07 7.55
C LEU A 590 -7.10 -55.87 6.18
N PRO A 591 -8.44 -55.98 6.09
CA PRO A 591 -9.14 -56.10 4.80
C PRO A 591 -9.31 -54.77 4.04
N ASN A 592 -9.37 -54.86 2.71
CA ASN A 592 -9.62 -53.72 1.81
C ASN A 592 -11.07 -53.20 1.93
N PRO A 593 -11.28 -51.87 1.91
CA PRO A 593 -12.61 -51.28 1.68
C PRO A 593 -13.05 -51.39 0.20
N PRO A 594 -14.36 -51.29 -0.10
CA PRO A 594 -14.89 -51.47 -1.46
C PRO A 594 -14.57 -50.31 -2.40
N SER A 595 -14.59 -50.60 -3.70
CA SER A 595 -14.32 -49.65 -4.78
C SER A 595 -15.37 -48.53 -4.89
N ARG A 596 -14.90 -47.30 -5.11
CA ARG A 596 -15.75 -46.15 -5.50
C ARG A 596 -15.79 -46.03 -7.02
N PRO A 597 -16.91 -45.57 -7.62
CA PRO A 597 -17.00 -45.34 -9.05
C PRO A 597 -16.20 -44.10 -9.48
N SER A 598 -15.50 -44.18 -10.61
CA SER A 598 -14.83 -43.05 -11.24
C SER A 598 -15.76 -42.35 -12.25
N VAL A 599 -15.67 -41.02 -12.33
CA VAL A 599 -16.39 -40.21 -13.32
C VAL A 599 -15.37 -39.61 -14.30
N SER A 600 -15.41 -40.05 -15.56
CA SER A 600 -14.51 -39.56 -16.61
C SER A 600 -15.09 -38.34 -17.32
N VAL A 601 -14.33 -37.24 -17.38
CA VAL A 601 -14.66 -36.05 -18.17
C VAL A 601 -13.76 -35.98 -19.40
N THR A 602 -14.35 -35.94 -20.59
CA THR A 602 -13.61 -35.90 -21.87
C THR A 602 -13.53 -34.48 -22.41
N LEU A 603 -12.34 -33.87 -22.37
CA LEU A 603 -12.06 -32.61 -23.07
C LEU A 603 -11.57 -32.89 -24.50
N LYS A 604 -12.27 -32.35 -25.50
CA LYS A 604 -11.80 -32.30 -26.89
C LYS A 604 -11.16 -30.95 -27.17
N ALA A 605 -9.85 -30.92 -27.36
CA ALA A 605 -9.16 -29.78 -27.97
C ALA A 605 -9.16 -29.92 -29.49
N SER A 606 -9.48 -28.85 -30.22
CA SER A 606 -9.44 -28.79 -31.68
C SER A 606 -8.50 -27.69 -32.15
N SER A 607 -7.33 -28.07 -32.64
CA SER A 607 -6.42 -27.17 -33.37
C SER A 607 -6.64 -27.30 -34.87
N SER A 608 -6.65 -26.17 -35.58
CA SER A 608 -6.90 -26.10 -37.02
C SER A 608 -5.71 -25.50 -37.77
N SER A 609 -4.80 -26.33 -38.27
CA SER A 609 -3.77 -25.95 -39.23
C SER A 609 -4.19 -26.37 -40.64
N LYS A 610 -4.19 -25.42 -41.60
CA LYS A 610 -4.39 -25.73 -43.02
C LYS A 610 -3.07 -26.19 -43.65
N GLY A 611 -3.07 -27.32 -44.35
CA GLY A 611 -2.02 -27.68 -45.30
C GLY A 611 -1.78 -29.18 -45.45
N GLY A 612 -1.56 -29.61 -46.69
CA GLY A 612 -1.01 -30.93 -47.01
C GLY A 612 -2.05 -32.06 -47.16
N ASP A 613 -2.10 -32.65 -48.35
CA ASP A 613 -2.78 -33.91 -48.64
C ASP A 613 -2.11 -35.09 -47.90
N GLY A 614 -2.82 -36.21 -47.72
CA GLY A 614 -2.30 -37.46 -47.16
C GLY A 614 -3.05 -38.00 -45.94
N ARG A 615 -3.63 -39.19 -46.09
CA ARG A 615 -4.39 -39.95 -45.07
C ARG A 615 -3.69 -40.00 -43.71
N ARG A 616 -4.43 -39.74 -42.62
CA ARG A 616 -4.04 -40.08 -41.24
C ARG A 616 -5.18 -40.69 -40.45
N SER A 617 -4.89 -41.74 -39.67
CA SER A 617 -5.78 -42.27 -38.64
C SER A 617 -5.65 -41.45 -37.35
N PRO A 618 -6.73 -41.30 -36.54
CA PRO A 618 -6.68 -40.56 -35.29
C PRO A 618 -5.99 -41.40 -34.19
N LEU A 619 -4.77 -41.03 -33.81
CA LEU A 619 -4.16 -41.48 -32.56
C LEU A 619 -4.78 -40.72 -31.39
N SER A 620 -5.70 -41.36 -30.67
CA SER A 620 -6.15 -40.88 -29.36
C SER A 620 -5.04 -41.08 -28.31
N HIS A 621 -4.72 -40.06 -27.54
CA HIS A 621 -3.90 -40.19 -26.34
C HIS A 621 -4.77 -39.94 -25.11
N THR A 622 -4.85 -40.95 -24.24
CA THR A 622 -5.59 -40.86 -22.98
C THR A 622 -4.67 -40.30 -21.91
N VAL A 623 -4.98 -39.09 -21.42
CA VAL A 623 -4.31 -38.51 -20.25
C VAL A 623 -5.23 -38.66 -19.05
N THR A 624 -4.89 -39.59 -18.16
CA THR A 624 -5.58 -39.77 -16.88
C THR A 624 -4.95 -38.82 -15.86
N MET A 625 -5.76 -37.98 -15.20
CA MET A 625 -5.31 -37.18 -14.05
C MET A 625 -6.14 -37.55 -12.82
N ASP A 626 -5.48 -38.08 -11.79
CA ASP A 626 -6.10 -38.32 -10.50
C ASP A 626 -6.26 -37.02 -9.72
N VAL A 627 -7.50 -36.58 -9.52
CA VAL A 627 -7.83 -35.38 -8.76
C VAL A 627 -7.97 -35.74 -7.28
N LEU A 628 -6.93 -35.44 -6.49
CA LEU A 628 -6.95 -35.58 -5.03
C LEU A 628 -7.93 -34.57 -4.40
N GLY A 629 -9.12 -35.04 -4.06
CA GLY A 629 -10.13 -34.25 -3.34
C GLY A 629 -9.80 -34.07 -1.87
N PHE A 630 -9.88 -32.83 -1.36
CA PHE A 630 -9.74 -32.52 0.07
C PHE A 630 -10.96 -33.04 0.87
N PRO A 631 -10.75 -33.54 2.11
CA PRO A 631 -11.84 -34.06 2.93
C PRO A 631 -12.65 -32.93 3.59
N THR A 632 -13.93 -32.83 3.25
CA THR A 632 -14.91 -32.01 3.98
C THR A 632 -15.57 -32.83 5.09
N GLU A 633 -15.12 -32.69 6.33
CA GLU A 633 -15.89 -33.18 7.48
C GLU A 633 -15.69 -32.25 8.70
N CYS A 634 -16.62 -31.30 8.87
CA CYS A 634 -16.69 -30.46 10.07
C CYS A 634 -17.62 -31.15 11.07
N LYS A 635 -17.07 -31.67 12.17
CA LYS A 635 -17.85 -32.28 13.26
C LYS A 635 -18.09 -31.27 14.37
N GLN A 636 -19.33 -31.21 14.84
CA GLN A 636 -19.72 -30.40 16.00
C GLN A 636 -19.31 -31.11 17.29
N SER A 637 -18.57 -30.40 18.14
CA SER A 637 -18.42 -30.65 19.58
C SER A 637 -17.98 -29.35 20.26
#